data_AF-A0A5C7M1A7-F1
#
_entry.id   AF-A0A5C7M1A7-F1
#
_cell.length_a   1.000
_cell.length_b   1.000
_cell.length_c   1.000
_cell.angle_alpha   90.00
_cell.angle_beta   90.00
_cell.angle_gamma   90.00
#
_symmetry.space_group_name_H-M   'P 1'
#
loop_
_entity.id
_entity.type
_entity.pdbx_description
1 polymer ?
#
loop_
_entity_poly.entity_id
_entity_poly.type
_entity_poly.pdbx_seq_one_letter_code
_entity_poly.pdbx_strand_id
1 'polypeptide(L)'
;MSSGLKPPERLSVSEAAEKYRFLNNPGAYIGPWKNETTPYLTEVMDVLDSRDHKGCILAAPAQCGKPIWIETPIATQTGWKRLRDIHVGDMVFAADGTPTKVVIETPVFLDRQCYRITFDDGSEIVADEAHRWAVNDAWAHDPYKLVVRTTAELFGKYQITTPAGKVRYRYSIPNAKPLVLPEVELPIDPYLLGVWLGDGSRSDGYLILGNKDCDHIESQIASRGYETKRLATKGNSQGTAELVAVSRGGVSLRKFLFSEGLLGNKDIPDIYMRASESQRRDLVKGFLDTDGVVCKNGRIEIAQSDIPLQIKLYELLVSLGAKPHTDSVIPTYSYKGEKLQGKWSTTLAFSAPDASEFFTLPRHIQRREDFRAVKKERPTHSGRRFIRKIEPVDSVPVRCIGVEHEDHLFLVGEQMVPTHNTDAIINWMAHTIKCSPADFILYQTSQTVARDFSRRRVDRLFRYSPEIGKQLMSRGDADNVFDKHFTSGMMLTLSWPTINELSGRPVGKVALTDYDRMPENIDGEGSPYDLAAKRGQTFGSFAMTFAESSPGYETSNPKWLQPAGSPHEAPPCTGILALYNRGDRRRWFVPCPHCNHYFEPSFKYLDWGGISDPMEARERVVMLCPNNGCLIEPKWKADINKAGRWLREGQKISPSGVITGQGRVSNIASFWLKGPAATFISWEELVVKYIQAEQEFFNTGSQEALKSTVNTDQGEPYVPRGLGSSRLPEDLKDRADDLPEREVPANVRCLLATMDVQGNRWEVQVHGLLPGDTQGMYDVVVIDRFHIQKSERRDADGERLWVKPGTYLEDWDLVTEQVIRKTYPLADGSGRHMQIKMAACDSGGKKGVTSMAYAYWRKLKKEGLHGRFLLLKGEGSPTAPRINLTHPDSARKDRMAGARGEIPVLLLNTNKVKDQLDQMLDRTTPGGGMIRFPEWLPDHFFVELTVEQKDEKGRWVNPKSLRNESWDLLVYLIAVASHLRVEFIDWSSPPSWVAPWDDNALVFDATDGEKRFEIRQKPKYDLKKLAADLA
;
A
#
# COMPACT_ATOMS: atom_id res chain seq x y z
N MET A 1 3.04 -34.94 -46.22
CA MET A 1 3.37 -33.51 -46.21
C MET A 1 4.17 -33.23 -44.95
N SER A 2 5.14 -32.31 -44.97
CA SER A 2 5.94 -31.95 -43.80
C SER A 2 5.11 -31.12 -42.80
N SER A 3 5.35 -31.32 -41.51
CA SER A 3 4.64 -30.64 -40.41
C SER A 3 5.13 -29.21 -40.13
N GLY A 4 6.04 -28.67 -40.94
CA GLY A 4 6.79 -27.43 -40.66
C GLY A 4 6.11 -26.12 -41.06
N LEU A 5 4.95 -26.15 -41.73
CA LEU A 5 4.25 -24.95 -42.21
C LEU A 5 2.74 -25.02 -41.97
N LYS A 6 2.34 -25.06 -40.69
CA LYS A 6 1.04 -24.49 -40.30
C LYS A 6 1.25 -23.00 -39.99
N PRO A 7 0.40 -22.09 -40.49
CA PRO A 7 0.47 -20.69 -40.07
C PRO A 7 0.20 -20.57 -38.56
N PRO A 8 0.84 -19.62 -37.84
CA PRO A 8 0.54 -19.38 -36.45
C PRO A 8 -0.93 -18.98 -36.27
N GLU A 9 -1.54 -19.42 -35.17
CA GLU A 9 -2.91 -19.02 -34.84
C GLU A 9 -2.97 -17.53 -34.50
N ARG A 10 -3.92 -16.82 -35.10
CA ARG A 10 -4.21 -15.43 -34.78
C ARG A 10 -5.17 -15.38 -33.60
N LEU A 11 -4.60 -15.31 -32.40
CA LEU A 11 -5.30 -15.06 -31.15
C LEU A 11 -4.73 -13.79 -30.50
N SER A 12 -5.56 -13.09 -29.74
CA SER A 12 -5.11 -12.08 -28.78
C SER A 12 -4.33 -12.73 -27.63
N VAL A 13 -3.71 -11.92 -26.77
CA VAL A 13 -2.95 -12.43 -25.61
C VAL A 13 -3.90 -13.01 -24.55
N SER A 14 -5.08 -12.41 -24.39
CA SER A 14 -6.14 -12.86 -23.48
C SER A 14 -6.84 -14.14 -23.98
N GLU A 15 -7.08 -14.28 -25.30
CA GLU A 15 -7.60 -15.51 -25.91
C GLU A 15 -6.58 -16.66 -25.84
N ALA A 16 -5.31 -16.37 -26.15
CA ALA A 16 -4.23 -17.36 -26.02
C ALA A 16 -3.98 -17.74 -24.56
N ALA A 17 -4.24 -16.85 -23.61
CA ALA A 17 -4.23 -17.19 -22.20
C ALA A 17 -5.31 -18.23 -21.88
N GLU A 18 -6.59 -17.95 -22.13
CA GLU A 18 -7.67 -18.91 -21.81
C GLU A 18 -7.52 -20.25 -22.55
N LYS A 19 -6.99 -20.23 -23.79
CA LYS A 19 -6.77 -21.45 -24.59
C LYS A 19 -5.53 -22.25 -24.19
N TYR A 20 -4.42 -21.60 -23.82
CA TYR A 20 -3.12 -22.26 -23.64
C TYR A 20 -2.49 -22.13 -22.24
N ARG A 21 -2.74 -21.04 -21.51
CA ARG A 21 -2.20 -20.84 -20.15
C ARG A 21 -2.95 -21.74 -19.18
N PHE A 22 -2.31 -22.84 -18.78
CA PHE A 22 -2.75 -23.62 -17.63
C PHE A 22 -2.05 -23.13 -16.36
N LEU A 23 -2.78 -22.40 -15.50
CA LEU A 23 -2.28 -21.90 -14.22
C LEU A 23 -1.99 -23.05 -13.27
N ASN A 24 -0.79 -23.06 -12.67
CA ASN A 24 -0.31 -24.13 -11.79
C ASN A 24 0.88 -23.66 -10.91
N ASN A 25 0.76 -22.46 -10.35
CA ASN A 25 1.67 -21.87 -9.35
C ASN A 25 1.27 -22.32 -7.93
N PRO A 26 2.07 -22.13 -6.86
CA PRO A 26 1.66 -21.94 -5.44
C PRO A 26 0.92 -20.60 -5.18
N GLY A 27 -0.08 -20.50 -4.26
CA GLY A 27 -1.10 -19.40 -4.18
C GLY A 27 -2.57 -19.78 -3.74
N ALA A 28 -3.77 -19.58 -4.36
CA ALA A 28 -4.45 -19.11 -5.62
C ALA A 28 -5.03 -20.13 -6.68
N TYR A 29 -6.05 -19.82 -7.49
CA TYR A 29 -6.68 -20.73 -8.49
C TYR A 29 -5.77 -21.62 -9.44
N ILE A 30 -6.20 -22.84 -9.82
CA ILE A 30 -5.68 -23.63 -10.97
C ILE A 30 -6.74 -23.68 -12.09
N GLY A 31 -6.29 -23.60 -13.34
CA GLY A 31 -7.06 -24.21 -14.42
C GLY A 31 -6.54 -23.77 -15.77
N PRO A 32 -7.34 -23.84 -16.84
CA PRO A 32 -7.24 -22.80 -17.85
C PRO A 32 -7.29 -21.44 -17.15
N TRP A 33 -6.50 -20.48 -17.62
CA TRP A 33 -6.66 -19.07 -17.28
C TRP A 33 -8.12 -18.63 -17.52
N LYS A 34 -8.58 -17.63 -16.77
CA LYS A 34 -9.90 -17.02 -16.92
C LYS A 34 -9.75 -15.50 -16.89
N ASN A 35 -10.13 -14.83 -17.98
CA ASN A 35 -10.19 -13.37 -18.05
C ASN A 35 -11.25 -12.82 -17.07
N GLU A 36 -12.34 -13.55 -16.85
CA GLU A 36 -13.42 -13.21 -15.91
C GLU A 36 -12.96 -12.92 -14.46
N THR A 37 -11.84 -13.50 -14.02
CA THR A 37 -11.31 -13.29 -12.66
C THR A 37 -10.65 -11.92 -12.50
N THR A 38 -10.07 -11.39 -13.57
CA THR A 38 -9.34 -10.11 -13.58
C THR A 38 -9.66 -9.36 -14.87
N PRO A 39 -10.93 -8.93 -15.07
CA PRO A 39 -11.41 -8.43 -16.36
C PRO A 39 -10.61 -7.22 -16.85
N TYR A 40 -10.13 -6.38 -15.93
CA TYR A 40 -9.24 -5.25 -16.20
C TYR A 40 -7.91 -5.63 -16.87
N LEU A 41 -7.39 -6.85 -16.69
CA LEU A 41 -6.17 -7.31 -17.37
C LEU A 41 -6.38 -7.68 -18.84
N THR A 42 -7.62 -7.92 -19.30
CA THR A 42 -7.90 -8.39 -20.66
C THR A 42 -7.33 -7.45 -21.72
N GLU A 43 -7.72 -6.18 -21.68
CA GLU A 43 -7.26 -5.16 -22.61
C GLU A 43 -5.77 -4.82 -22.44
N VAL A 44 -5.28 -4.85 -21.20
CA VAL A 44 -3.84 -4.66 -20.90
C VAL A 44 -3.02 -5.73 -21.59
N MET A 45 -3.45 -7.00 -21.51
CA MET A 45 -2.79 -8.11 -22.18
C MET A 45 -2.86 -7.98 -23.71
N ASP A 46 -4.02 -7.67 -24.27
CA ASP A 46 -4.22 -7.65 -25.72
C ASP A 46 -3.47 -6.51 -26.42
N VAL A 47 -3.24 -5.40 -25.71
CA VAL A 47 -2.33 -4.33 -26.15
C VAL A 47 -0.90 -4.83 -26.37
N LEU A 48 -0.43 -5.89 -25.68
CA LEU A 48 0.97 -6.34 -25.74
C LEU A 48 1.40 -7.01 -27.06
N ASP A 49 0.43 -7.37 -27.93
CA ASP A 49 0.70 -7.70 -29.34
C ASP A 49 -0.03 -6.79 -30.35
N SER A 50 -0.59 -5.66 -29.89
CA SER A 50 -1.00 -4.57 -30.78
C SER A 50 0.21 -3.96 -31.49
N ARG A 51 -0.03 -3.44 -32.70
CA ARG A 51 0.95 -2.69 -33.51
C ARG A 51 0.70 -1.18 -33.51
N ASP A 52 -0.38 -0.75 -32.85
CA ASP A 52 -0.80 0.65 -32.74
C ASP A 52 -0.04 1.39 -31.63
N HIS A 53 0.56 0.62 -30.71
CA HIS A 53 1.39 1.09 -29.61
C HIS A 53 2.77 0.40 -29.66
N LYS A 54 3.78 1.08 -29.12
CA LYS A 54 5.16 0.57 -28.93
C LYS A 54 5.54 0.38 -27.46
N GLY A 55 4.67 0.83 -26.55
CA GLY A 55 4.82 0.65 -25.13
C GLY A 55 3.48 0.45 -24.45
N CYS A 56 3.50 -0.25 -23.32
CA CYS A 56 2.34 -0.51 -22.48
C CYS A 56 2.74 -0.31 -21.02
N ILE A 57 1.98 0.48 -20.26
CA ILE A 57 2.28 0.82 -18.86
C ILE A 57 1.12 0.36 -17.99
N LEU A 58 1.39 -0.32 -16.88
CA LEU A 58 0.40 -0.69 -15.87
C LEU A 58 0.83 -0.20 -14.48
N ALA A 59 0.16 0.84 -13.97
CA ALA A 59 0.19 1.20 -12.55
C ALA A 59 -0.95 0.46 -11.82
N ALA A 60 -0.64 -0.38 -10.83
CA ALA A 60 -1.64 -1.18 -10.12
C ALA A 60 -1.19 -1.59 -8.69
N PRO A 61 -2.12 -1.85 -7.75
CA PRO A 61 -1.80 -2.36 -6.42
C PRO A 61 -1.01 -3.67 -6.40
N ALA A 62 -0.29 -3.91 -5.31
CA ALA A 62 0.58 -5.07 -5.16
C ALA A 62 -0.14 -6.35 -4.65
N GLN A 63 0.63 -7.26 -4.06
CA GLN A 63 0.28 -8.66 -3.82
C GLN A 63 -1.03 -8.90 -3.04
N CYS A 64 -1.80 -9.86 -3.53
CA CYS A 64 -3.06 -10.29 -2.93
C CYS A 64 -2.96 -11.64 -2.19
N GLY A 65 -3.58 -11.70 -1.01
CA GLY A 65 -3.42 -12.78 -0.02
C GLY A 65 -4.22 -14.05 -0.31
N LYS A 66 -3.76 -15.21 0.20
CA LYS A 66 -4.51 -16.49 0.15
C LYS A 66 -4.43 -17.21 1.51
N PRO A 67 -5.46 -17.08 2.36
CA PRO A 67 -5.32 -17.20 3.81
C PRO A 67 -5.50 -18.62 4.38
N ILE A 68 -5.05 -18.81 5.62
CA ILE A 68 -5.24 -20.01 6.46
C ILE A 68 -5.71 -19.63 7.86
N TRP A 69 -6.26 -20.58 8.61
CA TRP A 69 -6.84 -20.35 9.95
C TRP A 69 -5.86 -19.62 10.89
N ILE A 70 -6.29 -18.55 11.57
CA ILE A 70 -5.40 -17.69 12.36
C ILE A 70 -4.78 -18.39 13.58
N GLU A 71 -5.38 -19.48 14.04
CA GLU A 71 -4.83 -20.34 15.10
C GLU A 71 -3.81 -21.36 14.59
N THR A 72 -3.52 -21.39 13.27
CA THR A 72 -2.45 -22.24 12.72
C THR A 72 -1.13 -21.86 13.39
N PRO A 73 -0.41 -22.82 14.01
CA PRO A 73 0.89 -22.54 14.60
C PRO A 73 1.94 -22.33 13.52
N ILE A 74 2.81 -21.35 13.72
CA ILE A 74 3.90 -20.95 12.83
C ILE A 74 5.22 -21.09 13.60
N ALA A 75 6.17 -21.79 13.00
CA ALA A 75 7.50 -21.98 13.60
C ALA A 75 8.32 -20.70 13.48
N THR A 76 8.91 -20.27 14.60
CA THR A 76 9.82 -19.12 14.67
C THR A 76 11.17 -19.54 15.28
N GLN A 77 12.18 -18.68 15.16
CA GLN A 77 13.49 -18.92 15.79
C GLN A 77 13.43 -19.02 17.32
N THR A 78 12.36 -18.52 17.96
CA THR A 78 12.16 -18.49 19.41
C THR A 78 11.16 -19.52 19.94
N GLY A 79 10.40 -20.21 19.09
CA GLY A 79 9.41 -21.20 19.52
C GLY A 79 8.29 -21.40 18.50
N TRP A 80 7.05 -21.38 18.99
CA TRP A 80 5.83 -21.32 18.18
C TRP A 80 5.06 -20.04 18.48
N LYS A 81 4.52 -19.40 17.45
CA LYS A 81 3.48 -18.36 17.55
C LYS A 81 2.21 -18.87 16.85
N ARG A 82 1.01 -18.39 17.21
CA ARG A 82 -0.17 -18.55 16.33
C ARG A 82 -0.05 -17.53 15.19
N LEU A 83 -0.60 -17.83 14.02
CA LEU A 83 -0.56 -16.91 12.88
C LEU A 83 -1.20 -15.54 13.17
N ARG A 84 -2.16 -15.47 14.10
CA ARG A 84 -2.72 -14.21 14.62
C ARG A 84 -1.69 -13.33 15.36
N ASP A 85 -0.67 -13.94 15.99
CA ASP A 85 0.35 -13.29 16.82
C ASP A 85 1.65 -13.02 16.01
N ILE A 86 1.62 -13.24 14.69
CA ILE A 86 2.70 -12.94 13.73
C ILE A 86 2.45 -11.57 13.11
N HIS A 87 3.46 -10.71 13.11
CA HIS A 87 3.41 -9.36 12.55
C HIS A 87 4.55 -9.08 11.55
N VAL A 88 4.43 -8.00 10.77
CA VAL A 88 5.53 -7.51 9.93
C VAL A 88 6.77 -7.25 10.79
N GLY A 89 7.90 -7.87 10.41
CA GLY A 89 9.15 -7.86 11.16
C GLY A 89 9.46 -9.16 11.91
N ASP A 90 8.50 -10.06 12.15
CA ASP A 90 8.77 -11.37 12.75
C ASP A 90 9.66 -12.24 11.85
N MET A 91 10.43 -13.15 12.47
CA MET A 91 11.24 -14.15 11.80
C MET A 91 10.55 -15.52 11.81
N VAL A 92 10.12 -15.97 10.63
CA VAL A 92 9.52 -17.29 10.37
C VAL A 92 10.47 -18.13 9.50
N PHE A 93 10.08 -19.33 9.10
CA PHE A 93 10.90 -20.20 8.24
C PHE A 93 10.35 -20.33 6.81
N ALA A 94 11.25 -20.38 5.83
CA ALA A 94 10.97 -20.64 4.42
C ALA A 94 10.88 -22.14 4.11
N ALA A 95 10.39 -22.49 2.91
CA ALA A 95 10.21 -23.89 2.47
C ALA A 95 11.48 -24.76 2.52
N ASP A 96 12.65 -24.13 2.44
CA ASP A 96 13.95 -24.80 2.48
C ASP A 96 14.61 -24.79 3.87
N GLY A 97 13.86 -24.38 4.90
CA GLY A 97 14.29 -24.35 6.30
C GLY A 97 15.01 -23.08 6.72
N THR A 98 15.31 -22.14 5.81
CA THR A 98 16.00 -20.89 6.17
C THR A 98 15.09 -19.91 6.95
N PRO A 99 15.63 -19.12 7.91
CA PRO A 99 14.89 -18.02 8.51
C PRO A 99 14.60 -16.91 7.49
N THR A 100 13.40 -16.34 7.53
CA THR A 100 12.98 -15.25 6.65
C THR A 100 12.05 -14.29 7.38
N LYS A 101 12.16 -13.00 7.04
CA LYS A 101 11.38 -11.92 7.64
C LYS A 101 9.97 -11.86 7.04
N VAL A 102 8.97 -11.65 7.89
CA VAL A 102 7.61 -11.28 7.46
C VAL A 102 7.63 -9.83 7.00
N VAL A 103 7.28 -9.60 5.73
CA VAL A 103 7.27 -8.28 5.07
C VAL A 103 5.87 -7.79 4.74
N ILE A 104 4.88 -8.68 4.76
CA ILE A 104 3.46 -8.38 4.56
C ILE A 104 2.68 -9.20 5.59
N GLU A 105 1.74 -8.57 6.28
CA GLU A 105 0.66 -9.28 6.96
C GLU A 105 -0.69 -8.83 6.37
N THR A 106 -1.62 -9.76 6.21
CA THR A 106 -2.98 -9.45 5.74
C THR A 106 -3.96 -9.45 6.92
N PRO A 107 -5.11 -8.77 6.79
CA PRO A 107 -6.16 -8.83 7.80
C PRO A 107 -6.70 -10.24 7.99
N VAL A 108 -7.51 -10.38 9.03
CA VAL A 108 -8.34 -11.56 9.22
C VAL A 108 -9.58 -11.44 8.31
N PHE A 109 -9.85 -12.50 7.54
CA PHE A 109 -11.08 -12.70 6.80
C PHE A 109 -11.97 -13.66 7.62
N LEU A 110 -13.24 -13.34 7.80
CA LEU A 110 -14.16 -14.07 8.68
C LEU A 110 -15.13 -14.98 7.92
N ASP A 111 -15.45 -14.64 6.67
CA ASP A 111 -16.51 -15.26 5.86
C ASP A 111 -15.97 -15.81 4.54
N ARG A 112 -15.28 -16.96 4.61
CA ARG A 112 -14.71 -17.66 3.44
C ARG A 112 -14.92 -19.16 3.62
N GLN A 113 -15.32 -19.86 2.55
CA GLN A 113 -15.50 -21.31 2.64
C GLN A 113 -14.17 -21.97 3.01
N CYS A 114 -14.13 -22.55 4.21
CA CYS A 114 -12.96 -23.22 4.75
C CYS A 114 -13.07 -24.74 4.56
N TYR A 115 -11.92 -25.40 4.51
CA TYR A 115 -11.84 -26.86 4.54
C TYR A 115 -10.72 -27.29 5.48
N ARG A 116 -10.88 -28.49 6.05
CA ARG A 116 -9.86 -29.24 6.78
C ARG A 116 -9.18 -30.21 5.81
N ILE A 117 -7.86 -30.11 5.70
CA ILE A 117 -7.01 -30.98 4.86
C ILE A 117 -6.27 -31.93 5.81
N THR A 118 -6.59 -33.23 5.77
CA THR A 118 -5.94 -34.28 6.57
C THR A 118 -4.91 -35.03 5.73
N PHE A 119 -3.71 -35.27 6.26
CA PHE A 119 -2.60 -35.95 5.59
C PHE A 119 -2.45 -37.45 5.97
N ASP A 120 -1.55 -38.17 5.31
CA ASP A 120 -1.33 -39.62 5.51
C ASP A 120 -0.56 -39.96 6.79
N ASP A 121 0.17 -38.99 7.34
CA ASP A 121 0.73 -39.00 8.69
C ASP A 121 -0.28 -38.59 9.79
N GLY A 122 -1.50 -38.21 9.42
CA GLY A 122 -2.59 -37.87 10.35
C GLY A 122 -2.65 -36.39 10.77
N SER A 123 -1.71 -35.56 10.32
CA SER A 123 -1.75 -34.11 10.54
C SER A 123 -2.85 -33.40 9.76
N GLU A 124 -3.24 -32.21 10.22
CA GLU A 124 -4.33 -31.42 9.65
C GLU A 124 -4.00 -29.93 9.58
N ILE A 125 -4.49 -29.26 8.52
CA ILE A 125 -4.49 -27.79 8.42
C ILE A 125 -5.88 -27.35 7.96
N VAL A 126 -6.36 -26.21 8.49
CA VAL A 126 -7.59 -25.56 8.04
C VAL A 126 -7.25 -24.34 7.20
N ALA A 127 -7.74 -24.30 5.97
CA ALA A 127 -7.45 -23.25 4.99
C ALA A 127 -8.69 -22.87 4.17
N ASP A 128 -8.65 -21.70 3.55
CA ASP A 128 -9.72 -21.24 2.67
C ASP A 128 -9.74 -22.02 1.34
N GLU A 129 -10.85 -21.88 0.61
CA GLU A 129 -11.08 -22.56 -0.67
C GLU A 129 -10.04 -22.21 -1.75
N ALA A 130 -9.50 -20.98 -1.71
CA ALA A 130 -8.54 -20.44 -2.66
C ALA A 130 -7.07 -20.74 -2.32
N HIS A 131 -6.78 -21.27 -1.13
CA HIS A 131 -5.44 -21.59 -0.65
C HIS A 131 -4.84 -22.78 -1.43
N ARG A 132 -3.58 -22.67 -1.89
CA ARG A 132 -2.90 -23.69 -2.72
C ARG A 132 -1.85 -24.49 -1.99
N TRP A 133 -1.92 -25.79 -2.24
CA TRP A 133 -1.01 -26.81 -1.77
C TRP A 133 -0.10 -27.25 -2.91
N ALA A 134 1.22 -27.11 -2.77
CA ALA A 134 2.19 -27.56 -3.75
C ALA A 134 2.28 -29.09 -3.81
N VAL A 135 1.29 -29.73 -4.41
CA VAL A 135 1.15 -31.19 -4.43
C VAL A 135 1.83 -31.85 -5.63
N ASN A 136 1.81 -33.18 -5.64
CA ASN A 136 2.19 -34.05 -6.71
C ASN A 136 1.01 -34.95 -7.05
N ASP A 137 0.55 -34.89 -8.30
CA ASP A 137 -0.55 -35.73 -8.78
C ASP A 137 0.02 -37.10 -9.17
N ALA A 138 -0.15 -38.10 -8.30
CA ALA A 138 0.35 -39.47 -8.52
C ALA A 138 -0.29 -40.18 -9.72
N TRP A 139 -1.31 -39.57 -10.35
CA TRP A 139 -1.95 -40.01 -11.60
C TRP A 139 -1.62 -39.10 -12.80
N ALA A 140 -0.75 -38.10 -12.66
CA ALA A 140 -0.19 -37.38 -13.81
C ALA A 140 0.92 -38.17 -14.52
N HIS A 141 1.20 -37.79 -15.77
CA HIS A 141 2.29 -38.35 -16.59
C HIS A 141 3.68 -38.24 -15.91
N ASP A 142 3.86 -37.28 -15.01
CA ASP A 142 5.02 -37.18 -14.13
C ASP A 142 4.52 -37.00 -12.68
N PRO A 143 4.59 -38.06 -11.85
CA PRO A 143 4.09 -38.04 -10.48
C PRO A 143 5.07 -37.40 -9.46
N TYR A 144 6.23 -36.89 -9.89
CA TYR A 144 7.24 -36.27 -9.01
C TYR A 144 7.35 -34.74 -9.18
N LYS A 145 6.78 -34.23 -10.26
CA LYS A 145 6.64 -32.80 -10.63
C LYS A 145 5.52 -32.12 -9.83
N LEU A 146 5.85 -30.95 -9.25
CA LEU A 146 5.00 -30.23 -8.28
C LEU A 146 3.83 -29.50 -8.94
N VAL A 147 2.79 -30.30 -9.23
CA VAL A 147 1.47 -29.90 -9.71
C VAL A 147 0.69 -29.36 -8.52
N VAL A 148 0.65 -28.05 -8.37
CA VAL A 148 -0.03 -27.36 -7.27
C VAL A 148 -1.55 -27.46 -7.43
N ARG A 149 -2.30 -27.47 -6.30
CA ARG A 149 -3.76 -27.36 -6.32
C ARG A 149 -4.37 -26.51 -5.21
N THR A 150 -5.46 -25.76 -5.47
CA THR A 150 -6.24 -25.15 -4.37
C THR A 150 -6.97 -26.20 -3.55
N THR A 151 -7.33 -25.84 -2.33
CA THR A 151 -8.24 -26.59 -1.47
C THR A 151 -9.52 -27.01 -2.20
N ALA A 152 -10.19 -26.11 -2.91
CA ALA A 152 -11.39 -26.41 -3.69
C ALA A 152 -11.14 -27.37 -4.87
N GLU A 153 -10.01 -27.26 -5.57
CA GLU A 153 -9.70 -28.14 -6.71
C GLU A 153 -9.22 -29.53 -6.28
N LEU A 154 -8.66 -29.66 -5.07
CA LEU A 154 -8.35 -30.93 -4.42
C LEU A 154 -9.60 -31.62 -3.86
N PHE A 155 -10.56 -30.84 -3.36
CA PHE A 155 -11.82 -31.35 -2.82
C PHE A 155 -12.55 -32.21 -3.86
N GLY A 156 -13.10 -33.35 -3.41
CA GLY A 156 -13.66 -34.39 -4.29
C GLY A 156 -12.67 -35.12 -5.20
N LYS A 157 -11.38 -34.72 -5.29
CA LYS A 157 -10.37 -35.28 -6.21
C LYS A 157 -9.13 -35.84 -5.51
N TYR A 158 -9.05 -35.74 -4.19
CA TYR A 158 -7.90 -36.19 -3.37
C TYR A 158 -7.70 -37.71 -3.32
N GLN A 159 -8.69 -38.50 -3.74
CA GLN A 159 -8.61 -39.96 -3.88
C GLN A 159 -8.97 -40.42 -5.30
N ILE A 160 -8.41 -41.56 -5.72
CA ILE A 160 -8.77 -42.27 -6.96
C ILE A 160 -8.99 -43.75 -6.64
N THR A 161 -10.06 -44.33 -7.18
CA THR A 161 -10.29 -45.77 -7.20
C THR A 161 -9.64 -46.38 -8.44
N THR A 162 -8.79 -47.39 -8.27
CA THR A 162 -8.18 -48.11 -9.41
C THR A 162 -9.19 -49.07 -10.08
N PRO A 163 -8.95 -49.53 -11.32
CA PRO A 163 -9.80 -50.54 -11.98
C PRO A 163 -9.97 -51.86 -11.20
N ALA A 164 -9.09 -52.12 -10.21
CA ALA A 164 -9.19 -53.25 -9.28
C ALA A 164 -9.92 -52.89 -7.96
N GLY A 165 -10.74 -51.84 -7.95
CA GLY A 165 -11.57 -51.42 -6.81
C GLY A 165 -10.82 -50.82 -5.62
N LYS A 166 -9.50 -50.62 -5.71
CA LYS A 166 -8.68 -50.12 -4.58
C LYS A 166 -8.53 -48.60 -4.63
N VAL A 167 -9.01 -47.93 -3.57
CA VAL A 167 -8.82 -46.50 -3.33
C VAL A 167 -7.34 -46.19 -3.04
N ARG A 168 -6.86 -45.04 -3.54
CA ARG A 168 -5.51 -44.51 -3.35
C ARG A 168 -5.54 -43.00 -3.19
N TYR A 169 -4.63 -42.44 -2.40
CA TYR A 169 -4.41 -40.99 -2.30
C TYR A 169 -3.77 -40.47 -3.58
N ARG A 170 -4.37 -39.43 -4.17
CA ARG A 170 -3.94 -38.86 -5.45
C ARG A 170 -2.83 -37.83 -5.30
N TYR A 171 -2.90 -37.00 -4.26
CA TYR A 171 -2.07 -35.81 -4.11
C TYR A 171 -1.09 -35.93 -2.94
N SER A 172 0.12 -35.38 -3.07
CA SER A 172 1.08 -35.28 -1.96
C SER A 172 1.98 -34.05 -2.01
N ILE A 173 2.22 -33.41 -0.86
CA ILE A 173 3.08 -32.21 -0.71
C ILE A 173 4.48 -32.65 -0.25
N PRO A 174 5.58 -32.02 -0.69
CA PRO A 174 6.90 -32.19 -0.08
C PRO A 174 6.90 -31.86 1.42
N ASN A 175 7.76 -32.53 2.18
CA ASN A 175 8.13 -32.07 3.51
C ASN A 175 8.97 -30.78 3.39
N ALA A 176 9.04 -29.99 4.47
CA ALA A 176 10.12 -29.04 4.67
C ALA A 176 11.49 -29.73 4.69
N LYS A 177 12.55 -28.98 4.38
CA LYS A 177 13.93 -29.34 4.74
C LYS A 177 14.15 -29.15 6.26
N PRO A 178 15.26 -29.65 6.84
CA PRO A 178 15.67 -29.29 8.20
C PRO A 178 15.72 -27.77 8.39
N LEU A 179 15.25 -27.28 9.55
CA LEU A 179 15.33 -25.87 9.90
C LEU A 179 16.79 -25.43 10.08
N VAL A 180 17.16 -24.31 9.48
CA VAL A 180 18.47 -23.69 9.61
C VAL A 180 18.43 -22.75 10.81
N LEU A 181 19.13 -23.14 11.88
CA LEU A 181 19.16 -22.47 13.17
C LEU A 181 20.63 -22.31 13.62
N PRO A 182 20.95 -21.27 14.41
CA PRO A 182 22.31 -21.02 14.87
C PRO A 182 22.80 -22.13 15.81
N GLU A 183 24.12 -22.27 15.91
CA GLU A 183 24.75 -23.09 16.94
C GLU A 183 24.70 -22.37 18.30
N VAL A 184 24.38 -23.11 19.35
CA VAL A 184 24.13 -22.57 20.70
C VAL A 184 25.02 -23.26 21.73
N GLU A 185 25.48 -22.57 22.76
CA GLU A 185 26.16 -23.22 23.88
C GLU A 185 25.14 -23.99 24.72
N LEU A 186 25.30 -25.31 24.80
CA LEU A 186 24.35 -26.22 25.44
C LEU A 186 24.94 -26.82 26.74
N PRO A 187 24.19 -26.83 27.85
CA PRO A 187 24.72 -27.17 29.18
C PRO A 187 25.11 -28.65 29.31
N ILE A 188 24.43 -29.52 28.56
CA ILE A 188 24.74 -30.94 28.39
C ILE A 188 24.98 -31.15 26.89
N ASP A 189 25.90 -32.05 26.55
CA ASP A 189 26.08 -32.45 25.15
C ASP A 189 24.78 -33.05 24.58
N PRO A 190 24.36 -32.71 23.34
CA PRO A 190 23.09 -33.16 22.79
C PRO A 190 22.96 -34.69 22.73
N TYR A 191 24.00 -35.39 22.27
CA TYR A 191 24.00 -36.85 22.16
C TYR A 191 23.90 -37.49 23.54
N LEU A 192 24.71 -37.02 24.50
CA LEU A 192 24.66 -37.52 25.88
C LEU A 192 23.28 -37.28 26.54
N LEU A 193 22.66 -36.12 26.30
CA LEU A 193 21.30 -35.84 26.76
C LEU A 193 20.30 -36.81 26.14
N GLY A 194 20.40 -37.09 24.84
CA GLY A 194 19.55 -38.06 24.14
C GLY A 194 19.66 -39.47 24.73
N VAL A 195 20.89 -39.95 24.95
CA VAL A 195 21.16 -41.26 25.57
C VAL A 195 20.59 -41.33 27.00
N TRP A 196 20.65 -40.23 27.77
CA TRP A 196 20.01 -40.18 29.08
C TRP A 196 18.48 -40.08 29.02
N LEU A 197 17.89 -39.42 28.02
CA LEU A 197 16.43 -39.33 27.86
C LEU A 197 15.78 -40.69 27.56
N GLY A 198 16.44 -41.55 26.78
CA GLY A 198 16.10 -42.97 26.65
C GLY A 198 16.47 -43.78 27.92
N ASP A 199 17.61 -44.47 27.89
CA ASP A 199 18.04 -45.44 28.93
C ASP A 199 18.61 -44.84 30.24
N GLY A 200 18.53 -43.52 30.43
CA GLY A 200 18.97 -42.87 31.67
C GLY A 200 18.02 -43.07 32.87
N SER A 201 18.58 -43.03 34.08
CA SER A 201 17.79 -43.05 35.33
C SER A 201 17.01 -41.75 35.51
N ARG A 202 15.69 -41.83 35.76
CA ARG A 202 14.86 -40.64 36.05
C ARG A 202 15.26 -39.92 37.34
N SER A 203 15.93 -40.59 38.28
CA SER A 203 16.33 -40.03 39.58
C SER A 203 17.84 -39.85 39.75
N ASP A 204 18.65 -40.12 38.72
CA ASP A 204 20.11 -40.07 38.82
C ASP A 204 20.82 -39.87 37.47
N GLY A 205 22.11 -39.52 37.51
CA GLY A 205 22.96 -39.35 36.32
C GLY A 205 23.57 -40.65 35.77
N TYR A 206 22.88 -41.78 35.90
CA TYR A 206 23.33 -43.08 35.39
C TYR A 206 22.60 -43.47 34.11
N LEU A 207 23.28 -44.19 33.22
CA LEU A 207 22.74 -44.83 32.01
C LEU A 207 22.60 -46.34 32.25
N ILE A 208 21.64 -47.00 31.58
CA ILE A 208 21.41 -48.45 31.67
C ILE A 208 21.53 -49.06 30.27
N LEU A 209 22.75 -49.17 29.76
CA LEU A 209 23.00 -49.45 28.34
C LEU A 209 22.97 -50.96 28.04
N GLY A 210 22.27 -51.36 26.98
CA GLY A 210 22.31 -52.75 26.49
C GLY A 210 23.73 -53.20 26.15
N ASN A 211 24.15 -54.37 26.65
CA ASN A 211 25.55 -54.84 26.56
C ASN A 211 26.08 -54.97 25.11
N LYS A 212 25.19 -55.11 24.11
CA LYS A 212 25.57 -55.16 22.69
C LYS A 212 25.97 -53.81 22.08
N ASP A 213 25.58 -52.71 22.73
CA ASP A 213 25.68 -51.35 22.20
C ASP A 213 26.50 -50.43 23.13
N CYS A 214 26.72 -50.85 24.37
CA CYS A 214 27.46 -50.11 25.40
C CYS A 214 28.85 -49.64 24.93
N ASP A 215 29.65 -50.51 24.31
CA ASP A 215 31.00 -50.15 23.82
C ASP A 215 30.96 -48.98 22.83
N HIS A 216 29.98 -48.98 21.92
CA HIS A 216 29.82 -47.94 20.91
C HIS A 216 29.27 -46.64 21.51
N ILE A 217 28.25 -46.72 22.36
CA ILE A 217 27.67 -45.55 23.02
C ILE A 217 28.69 -44.88 23.96
N GLU A 218 29.48 -45.65 24.71
CA GLU A 218 30.58 -45.11 25.52
C GLU A 218 31.67 -44.47 24.64
N SER A 219 31.99 -45.04 23.46
CA SER A 219 32.91 -44.41 22.49
C SER A 219 32.38 -43.07 21.96
N GLN A 220 31.07 -42.96 21.68
CA GLN A 220 30.43 -41.71 21.26
C GLN A 220 30.39 -40.65 22.38
N ILE A 221 30.25 -41.08 23.63
CA ILE A 221 30.31 -40.18 24.80
C ILE A 221 31.76 -39.71 25.04
N ALA A 222 32.74 -40.60 24.91
CA ALA A 222 34.17 -40.30 25.04
C ALA A 222 34.67 -39.32 23.96
N SER A 223 34.24 -39.49 22.69
CA SER A 223 34.62 -38.57 21.61
C SER A 223 34.06 -37.14 21.77
N ARG A 224 33.13 -36.94 22.71
CA ARG A 224 32.52 -35.65 23.08
C ARG A 224 33.08 -35.08 24.39
N GLY A 225 34.16 -35.66 24.92
CA GLY A 225 34.89 -35.15 26.09
C GLY A 225 34.31 -35.53 27.44
N TYR A 226 33.56 -36.64 27.52
CA TYR A 226 33.01 -37.18 28.76
C TYR A 226 33.66 -38.53 29.11
N GLU A 227 33.89 -38.74 30.40
CA GLU A 227 34.42 -39.98 30.98
C GLU A 227 33.26 -40.92 31.31
N THR A 228 33.39 -42.21 31.03
CA THR A 228 32.41 -43.23 31.41
C THR A 228 33.00 -44.25 32.39
N LYS A 229 32.15 -44.83 33.24
CA LYS A 229 32.53 -45.90 34.16
C LYS A 229 31.38 -46.87 34.39
N ARG A 230 31.54 -48.12 33.95
CA ARG A 230 30.66 -49.24 34.31
C ARG A 230 30.73 -49.49 35.82
N LEU A 231 29.57 -49.58 36.47
CA LEU A 231 29.43 -49.77 37.92
C LEU A 231 28.91 -51.17 38.27
N ALA A 232 28.00 -51.72 37.46
CA ALA A 232 27.45 -53.07 37.65
C ALA A 232 26.71 -53.57 36.39
N THR A 233 26.97 -54.81 35.98
CA THR A 233 26.12 -55.55 35.05
C THR A 233 24.79 -55.92 35.72
N LYS A 234 23.68 -55.68 35.03
CA LYS A 234 22.33 -56.15 35.38
C LYS A 234 21.82 -57.10 34.31
N GLY A 235 20.92 -58.02 34.65
CA GLY A 235 20.39 -58.96 33.67
C GLY A 235 19.12 -59.70 34.09
N ASN A 236 18.44 -60.27 33.11
CA ASN A 236 17.26 -61.11 33.26
C ASN A 236 17.22 -62.17 32.12
N SER A 237 16.11 -62.90 31.98
CA SER A 237 15.93 -63.92 30.94
C SER A 237 15.82 -63.39 29.49
N GLN A 238 15.96 -62.08 29.27
CA GLN A 238 15.90 -61.42 27.95
C GLN A 238 17.23 -60.75 27.55
N GLY A 239 18.16 -60.50 28.49
CA GLY A 239 19.47 -59.96 28.18
C GLY A 239 20.26 -59.43 29.39
N THR A 240 21.41 -58.82 29.12
CA THR A 240 22.24 -58.08 30.08
C THR A 240 22.46 -56.63 29.64
N ALA A 241 22.60 -55.73 30.61
CA ALA A 241 22.81 -54.29 30.43
C ALA A 241 23.77 -53.77 31.51
N GLU A 242 24.56 -52.74 31.16
CA GLU A 242 25.56 -52.12 32.03
C GLU A 242 25.02 -50.84 32.67
N LEU A 243 25.19 -50.72 33.99
CA LEU A 243 24.95 -49.47 34.71
C LEU A 243 26.18 -48.57 34.57
N VAL A 244 26.09 -47.51 33.75
CA VAL A 244 27.21 -46.62 33.43
C VAL A 244 27.05 -45.27 34.14
N ALA A 245 28.10 -44.82 34.81
CA ALA A 245 28.23 -43.45 35.30
C ALA A 245 28.99 -42.59 34.28
N VAL A 246 28.60 -41.31 34.16
CA VAL A 246 29.24 -40.36 33.23
C VAL A 246 29.71 -39.11 34.00
N SER A 247 30.90 -38.61 33.67
CA SER A 247 31.46 -37.36 34.22
C SER A 247 32.19 -36.53 33.16
N ARG A 248 32.42 -35.24 33.45
CA ARG A 248 33.30 -34.34 32.69
C ARG A 248 34.08 -33.49 33.68
N GLY A 249 35.41 -33.57 33.66
CA GLY A 249 36.28 -32.82 34.58
C GLY A 249 35.98 -33.10 36.06
N GLY A 250 35.64 -34.35 36.43
CA GLY A 250 35.24 -34.71 37.79
C GLY A 250 33.81 -34.30 38.21
N VAL A 251 33.06 -33.59 37.35
CA VAL A 251 31.64 -33.28 37.57
C VAL A 251 30.79 -34.38 36.98
N SER A 252 29.95 -35.05 37.79
CA SER A 252 29.06 -36.11 37.31
C SER A 252 27.85 -35.58 36.55
N LEU A 253 27.35 -36.35 35.58
CA LEU A 253 26.15 -36.04 34.78
C LEU A 253 24.95 -35.66 35.66
N ARG A 254 24.81 -36.30 36.84
CA ARG A 254 23.78 -35.97 37.84
C ARG A 254 23.77 -34.48 38.23
N LYS A 255 24.93 -33.82 38.32
CA LYS A 255 25.01 -32.40 38.69
C LYS A 255 24.51 -31.49 37.56
N PHE A 256 24.84 -31.79 36.30
CA PHE A 256 24.31 -31.07 35.15
C PHE A 256 22.79 -31.29 34.99
N LEU A 257 22.31 -32.54 35.14
CA LEU A 257 20.87 -32.83 35.15
C LEU A 257 20.11 -32.15 36.32
N PHE A 258 20.81 -31.80 37.39
CA PHE A 258 20.23 -31.04 38.51
C PHE A 258 20.19 -29.53 38.22
N SER A 259 21.21 -28.94 37.59
CA SER A 259 21.17 -27.53 37.18
C SER A 259 20.08 -27.26 36.15
N GLU A 260 19.89 -28.18 35.20
CA GLU A 260 18.88 -28.05 34.14
C GLU A 260 17.45 -28.48 34.60
N GLY A 261 17.25 -28.82 35.88
CA GLY A 261 15.95 -29.23 36.41
C GLY A 261 15.40 -30.56 35.88
N LEU A 262 16.25 -31.38 35.24
CA LEU A 262 15.86 -32.61 34.55
C LEU A 262 15.75 -33.84 35.49
N LEU A 263 16.40 -33.84 36.66
CA LEU A 263 16.22 -34.91 37.63
C LEU A 263 14.76 -34.96 38.14
N GLY A 264 14.11 -36.11 37.98
CA GLY A 264 12.67 -36.30 38.21
C GLY A 264 11.78 -35.93 37.01
N ASN A 265 12.28 -35.12 36.08
CA ASN A 265 11.54 -34.59 34.94
C ASN A 265 12.31 -34.78 33.62
N LYS A 266 12.16 -35.96 32.99
CA LYS A 266 12.74 -36.25 31.66
C LYS A 266 12.02 -35.43 30.58
N ASP A 267 12.58 -34.27 30.26
CA ASP A 267 12.12 -33.38 29.18
C ASP A 267 13.30 -32.90 28.33
N ILE A 268 13.02 -32.36 27.14
CA ILE A 268 14.02 -31.69 26.28
C ILE A 268 13.93 -30.19 26.55
N PRO A 269 14.97 -29.51 27.09
CA PRO A 269 14.92 -28.07 27.31
C PRO A 269 14.81 -27.30 25.99
N ASP A 270 14.06 -26.19 25.99
CA ASP A 270 13.64 -25.52 24.75
C ASP A 270 14.82 -24.91 23.95
N ILE A 271 15.95 -24.65 24.61
CA ILE A 271 17.22 -24.26 23.98
C ILE A 271 17.73 -25.31 22.97
N TYR A 272 17.50 -26.61 23.21
CA TYR A 272 17.81 -27.68 22.25
C TYR A 272 16.80 -27.71 21.10
N MET A 273 15.54 -27.34 21.35
CA MET A 273 14.50 -27.27 20.32
C MET A 273 14.78 -26.17 19.27
N ARG A 274 15.60 -25.17 19.60
CA ARG A 274 16.03 -24.10 18.66
C ARG A 274 17.55 -24.06 18.42
N ALA A 275 18.27 -25.13 18.78
CA ALA A 275 19.68 -25.33 18.45
C ALA A 275 19.92 -25.63 16.96
N SER A 276 21.19 -25.73 16.53
CA SER A 276 21.55 -25.98 15.13
C SER A 276 21.08 -27.36 14.63
N GLU A 277 21.11 -27.56 13.30
CA GLU A 277 20.74 -28.86 12.71
C GLU A 277 21.64 -30.00 13.24
N SER A 278 22.95 -29.77 13.37
CA SER A 278 23.89 -30.76 13.91
C SER A 278 23.57 -31.10 15.36
N GLN A 279 23.35 -30.10 16.21
CA GLN A 279 23.02 -30.29 17.63
C GLN A 279 21.68 -31.03 17.80
N ARG A 280 20.65 -30.68 17.04
CA ARG A 280 19.35 -31.39 17.05
C ARG A 280 19.45 -32.82 16.53
N ARG A 281 20.24 -33.07 15.48
CA ARG A 281 20.49 -34.45 14.98
C ARG A 281 21.20 -35.30 16.01
N ASP A 282 22.21 -34.77 16.71
CA ASP A 282 22.93 -35.53 17.71
C ASP A 282 22.07 -35.84 18.95
N LEU A 283 21.17 -34.94 19.36
CA LEU A 283 20.13 -35.23 20.36
C LEU A 283 19.22 -36.39 19.93
N VAL A 284 18.73 -36.38 18.69
CA VAL A 284 17.89 -37.47 18.16
C VAL A 284 18.67 -38.79 18.05
N LYS A 285 19.94 -38.75 17.63
CA LYS A 285 20.80 -39.96 17.56
C LYS A 285 21.00 -40.60 18.92
N GLY A 286 21.32 -39.83 19.96
CA GLY A 286 21.51 -40.39 21.30
C GLY A 286 20.25 -41.07 21.84
N PHE A 287 19.08 -40.49 21.55
CA PHE A 287 17.79 -41.08 21.90
C PHE A 287 17.51 -42.35 21.08
N LEU A 288 17.71 -42.33 19.76
CA LEU A 288 17.45 -43.48 18.89
C LEU A 288 18.46 -44.62 19.04
N ASP A 289 19.71 -44.34 19.40
CA ASP A 289 20.70 -45.39 19.72
C ASP A 289 20.37 -46.14 21.03
N THR A 290 19.43 -45.66 21.84
CA THR A 290 18.90 -46.36 23.04
C THR A 290 17.48 -46.91 22.79
N ASP A 291 16.47 -46.05 22.70
CA ASP A 291 15.04 -46.42 22.57
C ASP A 291 14.59 -46.72 21.11
N GLY A 292 15.43 -46.47 20.11
CA GLY A 292 15.07 -46.55 18.70
C GLY A 292 15.25 -47.93 18.07
N VAL A 293 14.35 -48.30 17.15
CA VAL A 293 14.45 -49.54 16.36
C VAL A 293 14.22 -49.33 14.87
N VAL A 294 15.16 -49.84 14.05
CA VAL A 294 14.94 -50.05 12.62
C VAL A 294 14.15 -51.35 12.44
N CYS A 295 12.87 -51.27 12.08
CA CYS A 295 11.98 -52.41 12.02
C CYS A 295 12.11 -53.24 10.71
N LYS A 296 11.52 -54.45 10.66
CA LYS A 296 11.60 -55.35 9.49
C LYS A 296 10.91 -54.78 8.22
N ASN A 297 10.09 -53.75 8.41
CA ASN A 297 9.44 -52.94 7.38
C ASN A 297 10.32 -51.78 6.86
N GLY A 298 11.55 -51.63 7.38
CA GLY A 298 12.48 -50.58 7.00
C GLY A 298 12.21 -49.21 7.64
N ARG A 299 11.22 -49.10 8.52
CA ARG A 299 10.89 -47.88 9.27
C ARG A 299 11.81 -47.73 10.48
N ILE A 300 11.98 -46.49 10.92
CA ILE A 300 12.53 -46.14 12.23
C ILE A 300 11.34 -45.95 13.15
N GLU A 301 11.31 -46.66 14.28
CA GLU A 301 10.20 -46.66 15.24
C GLU A 301 10.79 -46.43 16.64
N ILE A 302 10.15 -45.59 17.45
CA ILE A 302 10.53 -45.29 18.84
C ILE A 302 9.26 -45.12 19.67
N ALA A 303 9.16 -45.84 20.79
CA ALA A 303 7.99 -45.81 21.66
C ALA A 303 8.26 -44.95 22.89
N GLN A 304 7.38 -43.98 23.17
CA GLN A 304 7.46 -43.20 24.40
C GLN A 304 6.14 -43.18 25.17
N SER A 305 6.23 -43.08 26.49
CA SER A 305 5.09 -43.12 27.42
C SER A 305 4.99 -41.85 28.28
N ASP A 306 5.94 -40.92 28.14
CA ASP A 306 5.86 -39.57 28.69
C ASP A 306 5.40 -38.60 27.59
N ILE A 307 4.20 -38.05 27.71
CA ILE A 307 3.50 -37.33 26.62
C ILE A 307 4.18 -36.00 26.26
N PRO A 308 4.59 -35.14 27.22
CA PRO A 308 5.37 -33.93 26.92
C PRO A 308 6.65 -34.22 26.13
N LEU A 309 7.42 -35.25 26.55
CA LEU A 309 8.65 -35.67 25.87
C LEU A 309 8.36 -36.18 24.45
N GLN A 310 7.26 -36.91 24.26
CA GLN A 310 6.82 -37.37 22.94
C GLN A 310 6.41 -36.22 22.01
N ILE A 311 5.79 -35.15 22.53
CA ILE A 311 5.46 -33.95 21.73
C ILE A 311 6.74 -33.24 21.29
N LYS A 312 7.69 -32.99 22.19
CA LYS A 312 8.97 -32.37 21.83
C LYS A 312 9.77 -33.25 20.86
N LEU A 313 9.77 -34.58 21.03
CA LEU A 313 10.43 -35.49 20.10
C LEU A 313 9.76 -35.52 18.70
N TYR A 314 8.42 -35.35 18.62
CA TYR A 314 7.73 -35.18 17.33
C TYR A 314 8.17 -33.90 16.62
N GLU A 315 8.15 -32.75 17.31
CA GLU A 315 8.62 -31.48 16.75
C GLU A 315 10.10 -31.57 16.34
N LEU A 316 10.95 -32.15 17.18
CA LEU A 316 12.38 -32.29 16.92
C LEU A 316 12.62 -33.08 15.61
N LEU A 317 11.89 -34.18 15.40
CA LEU A 317 11.93 -34.96 14.16
C LEU A 317 11.41 -34.16 12.94
N VAL A 318 10.29 -33.43 13.07
CA VAL A 318 9.77 -32.58 11.97
C VAL A 318 10.74 -31.45 11.63
N SER A 319 11.38 -30.84 12.63
CA SER A 319 12.39 -29.78 12.47
C SER A 319 13.66 -30.23 11.74
N LEU A 320 13.81 -31.55 11.55
CA LEU A 320 14.86 -32.22 10.76
C LEU A 320 14.33 -32.78 9.42
N GLY A 321 13.16 -32.33 8.96
CA GLY A 321 12.54 -32.72 7.69
C GLY A 321 11.90 -34.11 7.68
N ALA A 322 11.88 -34.83 8.82
CA ALA A 322 11.27 -36.16 8.90
C ALA A 322 9.73 -36.09 8.85
N LYS A 323 9.12 -37.20 8.42
CA LYS A 323 7.66 -37.41 8.49
C LYS A 323 7.32 -38.47 9.56
N PRO A 324 7.29 -38.10 10.86
CA PRO A 324 6.72 -38.95 11.89
C PRO A 324 5.21 -39.09 11.74
N HIS A 325 4.70 -40.31 11.94
CA HIS A 325 3.32 -40.57 12.37
C HIS A 325 3.34 -41.10 13.80
N THR A 326 2.17 -41.08 14.44
CA THR A 326 1.95 -41.53 15.81
C THR A 326 0.92 -42.67 15.85
N ASP A 327 1.28 -43.78 16.48
CA ASP A 327 0.36 -44.88 16.81
C ASP A 327 0.32 -45.07 18.33
N SER A 328 -0.82 -44.82 18.97
CA SER A 328 -0.97 -44.85 20.43
C SER A 328 -1.69 -46.12 20.90
N VAL A 329 -1.12 -46.82 21.89
CA VAL A 329 -1.65 -48.08 22.42
C VAL A 329 -1.50 -48.17 23.94
N ILE A 330 -2.33 -49.01 24.55
CA ILE A 330 -2.09 -49.56 25.90
C ILE A 330 -1.47 -50.96 25.68
N PRO A 331 -0.14 -51.14 25.82
CA PRO A 331 0.52 -52.42 25.60
C PRO A 331 0.18 -53.40 26.74
N THR A 332 0.11 -54.69 26.45
CA THR A 332 -0.02 -55.73 27.48
C THR A 332 1.30 -56.46 27.69
N TYR A 333 1.75 -56.58 28.93
CA TYR A 333 2.93 -57.35 29.30
C TYR A 333 2.55 -58.57 30.16
N SER A 334 3.40 -59.59 30.19
CA SER A 334 3.18 -60.78 31.03
C SER A 334 4.10 -60.74 32.24
N TYR A 335 3.54 -60.83 33.45
CA TYR A 335 4.28 -60.83 34.71
C TYR A 335 3.82 -62.01 35.57
N LYS A 336 4.76 -62.85 36.00
CA LYS A 336 4.50 -64.09 36.77
C LYS A 336 3.47 -65.06 36.14
N GLY A 337 3.21 -64.94 34.84
CA GLY A 337 2.23 -65.74 34.09
C GLY A 337 0.91 -65.01 33.77
N GLU A 338 0.62 -63.90 34.46
CA GLU A 338 -0.58 -63.10 34.23
C GLU A 338 -0.34 -62.01 33.17
N LYS A 339 -1.35 -61.71 32.34
CA LYS A 339 -1.32 -60.59 31.40
C LYS A 339 -1.82 -59.32 32.09
N LEU A 340 -0.95 -58.33 32.23
CA LEU A 340 -1.24 -57.02 32.80
C LEU A 340 -1.25 -55.95 31.70
N GLN A 341 -2.03 -54.89 31.90
CA GLN A 341 -1.99 -53.68 31.06
C GLN A 341 -0.84 -52.77 31.52
N GLY A 342 -0.08 -52.26 30.57
CA GLY A 342 0.96 -51.24 30.78
C GLY A 342 0.40 -49.82 30.77
N LYS A 343 1.31 -48.84 30.78
CA LYS A 343 0.94 -47.42 30.58
C LYS A 343 0.63 -47.14 29.11
N TRP A 344 -0.23 -46.14 28.87
CA TRP A 344 -0.39 -45.54 27.55
C TRP A 344 0.97 -45.20 26.93
N SER A 345 1.20 -45.60 25.69
CA SER A 345 2.44 -45.34 24.97
C SER A 345 2.15 -45.02 23.51
N THR A 346 2.82 -44.00 23.00
CA THR A 346 2.76 -43.56 21.61
C THR A 346 4.04 -43.99 20.91
N THR A 347 3.92 -44.80 19.86
CA THR A 347 5.01 -45.06 18.92
C THR A 347 5.08 -43.92 17.91
N LEU A 348 6.17 -43.16 17.96
CA LEU A 348 6.61 -42.29 16.88
C LEU A 348 7.33 -43.16 15.85
N ALA A 349 6.94 -43.08 14.59
CA ALA A 349 7.60 -43.84 13.53
C ALA A 349 7.70 -43.07 12.22
N PHE A 350 8.80 -43.27 11.49
CA PHE A 350 9.13 -42.55 10.26
C PHE A 350 10.02 -43.40 9.34
N SER A 351 10.38 -42.84 8.17
CA SER A 351 11.28 -43.48 7.21
C SER A 351 12.31 -42.46 6.73
N ALA A 352 13.57 -42.62 7.13
CA ALA A 352 14.68 -41.85 6.59
C ALA A 352 15.35 -42.59 5.40
N PRO A 353 15.80 -41.90 4.33
CA PRO A 353 16.56 -42.56 3.26
C PRO A 353 17.88 -43.13 3.80
N ASP A 354 18.63 -42.32 4.51
CA ASP A 354 19.85 -42.68 5.25
C ASP A 354 19.50 -42.86 6.73
N ALA A 355 20.11 -43.84 7.40
CA ALA A 355 19.93 -44.03 8.85
C ALA A 355 21.02 -43.33 9.68
N SER A 356 22.19 -43.01 9.10
CA SER A 356 23.27 -42.28 9.77
C SER A 356 22.89 -40.83 10.09
N GLU A 357 21.87 -40.31 9.42
CA GLU A 357 21.16 -39.07 9.78
C GLU A 357 20.52 -39.11 11.19
N PHE A 358 20.20 -40.31 11.69
CA PHE A 358 19.31 -40.54 12.86
C PHE A 358 19.84 -41.59 13.88
N PHE A 359 20.86 -42.38 13.55
CA PHE A 359 21.54 -43.31 14.45
C PHE A 359 23.05 -43.14 14.32
N THR A 360 23.82 -43.50 15.35
CA THR A 360 25.26 -43.79 15.19
C THR A 360 25.56 -45.29 15.19
N LEU A 361 24.66 -46.13 15.73
CA LEU A 361 24.88 -47.58 15.86
C LEU A 361 24.97 -48.29 14.49
N PRO A 362 26.11 -48.93 14.15
CA PRO A 362 26.31 -49.59 12.86
C PRO A 362 25.26 -50.67 12.56
N ARG A 363 24.77 -51.39 13.60
CA ARG A 363 23.74 -52.42 13.45
C ARG A 363 22.36 -51.90 13.02
N HIS A 364 22.08 -50.61 13.25
CA HIS A 364 20.85 -49.96 12.77
C HIS A 364 21.04 -49.39 11.36
N ILE A 365 22.21 -48.80 11.09
CA ILE A 365 22.59 -48.29 9.77
C ILE A 365 22.59 -49.43 8.73
N GLN A 366 23.38 -50.48 8.95
CA GLN A 366 23.44 -51.65 8.08
C GLN A 366 22.05 -52.26 7.82
N ARG A 367 21.24 -52.41 8.87
CA ARG A 367 19.88 -52.98 8.75
C ARG A 367 18.93 -52.14 7.90
N ARG A 368 19.15 -50.83 7.78
CA ARG A 368 18.41 -49.96 6.85
C ARG A 368 18.94 -50.10 5.42
N GLU A 369 20.26 -50.22 5.24
CA GLU A 369 20.88 -50.47 3.94
C GLU A 369 20.46 -51.82 3.35
N ASP A 370 20.53 -52.91 4.14
CA ASP A 370 20.08 -54.26 3.77
C ASP A 370 18.63 -54.23 3.26
N PHE A 371 17.76 -53.48 3.94
CA PHE A 371 16.37 -53.32 3.54
C PHE A 371 16.22 -52.60 2.19
N ARG A 372 16.99 -51.52 1.96
CA ARG A 372 16.99 -50.76 0.69
C ARG A 372 17.64 -51.55 -0.46
N ALA A 373 18.55 -52.48 -0.17
CA ALA A 373 19.12 -53.40 -1.15
C ALA A 373 18.11 -54.49 -1.57
N VAL A 374 17.40 -55.09 -0.61
CA VAL A 374 16.43 -56.17 -0.87
C VAL A 374 15.12 -55.65 -1.48
N LYS A 375 14.59 -54.52 -0.98
CA LYS A 375 13.42 -53.85 -1.57
C LYS A 375 13.87 -52.58 -2.27
N LYS A 376 13.65 -52.50 -3.59
CA LYS A 376 13.84 -51.30 -4.42
C LYS A 376 12.89 -50.16 -4.02
N GLU A 377 13.11 -49.61 -2.83
CA GLU A 377 12.28 -48.58 -2.22
C GLU A 377 12.49 -47.25 -2.96
N ARG A 378 11.43 -46.76 -3.61
CA ARG A 378 11.46 -45.45 -4.27
C ARG A 378 11.64 -44.38 -3.19
N PRO A 379 12.60 -43.42 -3.30
CA PRO A 379 12.86 -42.37 -2.31
C PRO A 379 11.73 -41.34 -2.09
N THR A 380 10.49 -41.67 -2.44
CA THR A 380 9.43 -40.73 -2.81
C THR A 380 8.27 -40.67 -1.82
N HIS A 381 8.25 -41.56 -0.82
CA HIS A 381 7.22 -41.61 0.23
C HIS A 381 7.67 -40.99 1.58
N SER A 382 8.97 -40.89 1.83
CA SER A 382 9.53 -40.30 3.06
C SER A 382 9.47 -38.77 3.05
N GLY A 383 9.97 -38.15 1.97
CA GLY A 383 10.00 -36.70 1.79
C GLY A 383 8.67 -36.07 1.31
N ARG A 384 7.53 -36.74 1.51
CA ARG A 384 6.20 -36.27 1.05
C ARG A 384 5.06 -36.68 1.99
N ARG A 385 4.16 -35.75 2.32
CA ARG A 385 2.86 -35.98 2.99
C ARG A 385 1.74 -36.16 1.94
N PHE A 386 1.05 -37.28 1.91
CA PHE A 386 -0.09 -37.52 1.00
C PHE A 386 -1.38 -36.95 1.58
N ILE A 387 -2.23 -36.35 0.75
CA ILE A 387 -3.55 -35.86 1.16
C ILE A 387 -4.49 -37.05 1.29
N ARG A 388 -4.90 -37.33 2.52
CA ARG A 388 -5.77 -38.45 2.90
C ARG A 388 -7.24 -38.10 2.75
N LYS A 389 -7.63 -36.90 3.22
CA LYS A 389 -9.01 -36.41 3.25
C LYS A 389 -9.02 -34.89 3.05
N ILE A 390 -10.07 -34.37 2.42
CA ILE A 390 -10.47 -32.96 2.50
C ILE A 390 -11.97 -32.92 2.74
N GLU A 391 -12.39 -32.11 3.72
CA GLU A 391 -13.79 -31.89 4.07
C GLU A 391 -14.05 -30.39 4.31
N PRO A 392 -15.20 -29.85 3.88
CA PRO A 392 -15.59 -28.50 4.22
C PRO A 392 -15.79 -28.40 5.73
N VAL A 393 -15.47 -27.24 6.29
CA VAL A 393 -15.79 -26.88 7.67
C VAL A 393 -16.53 -25.54 7.66
N ASP A 394 -17.12 -25.18 8.79
CA ASP A 394 -17.69 -23.84 9.00
C ASP A 394 -16.63 -22.76 8.72
N SER A 395 -17.06 -21.56 8.32
CA SER A 395 -16.13 -20.45 8.12
C SER A 395 -15.38 -20.17 9.42
N VAL A 396 -14.05 -20.15 9.35
CA VAL A 396 -13.19 -19.79 10.48
C VAL A 396 -12.40 -18.52 10.14
N PRO A 397 -11.98 -17.74 11.14
CA PRO A 397 -11.09 -16.61 10.91
C PRO A 397 -9.79 -17.07 10.24
N VAL A 398 -9.50 -16.58 9.03
CA VAL A 398 -8.30 -16.93 8.25
C VAL A 398 -7.48 -15.68 7.91
N ARG A 399 -6.14 -15.76 7.86
CA ARG A 399 -5.25 -14.70 7.34
C ARG A 399 -4.04 -15.26 6.57
N CYS A 400 -3.34 -14.39 5.86
CA CYS A 400 -2.09 -14.70 5.14
C CYS A 400 -0.94 -13.80 5.64
N ILE A 401 0.29 -14.28 5.53
CA ILE A 401 1.51 -13.46 5.61
C ILE A 401 2.31 -13.61 4.32
N GLY A 402 3.19 -12.64 4.04
CA GLY A 402 4.16 -12.65 2.95
C GLY A 402 5.57 -12.49 3.50
N VAL A 403 6.53 -13.22 2.93
CA VAL A 403 7.91 -13.30 3.41
C VAL A 403 8.93 -12.86 2.38
N GLU A 404 10.07 -12.37 2.88
CA GLU A 404 11.19 -11.85 2.10
C GLU A 404 11.89 -12.91 1.23
N HIS A 405 11.77 -14.20 1.56
CA HIS A 405 12.44 -15.30 0.86
C HIS A 405 12.12 -15.33 -0.64
N GLU A 406 13.08 -15.75 -1.46
CA GLU A 406 12.93 -15.97 -2.92
C GLU A 406 11.87 -17.02 -3.30
N ASP A 407 11.54 -17.89 -2.34
CA ASP A 407 10.32 -18.70 -2.24
C ASP A 407 9.02 -17.91 -2.49
N HIS A 408 8.90 -16.79 -1.77
CA HIS A 408 7.65 -16.30 -1.18
C HIS A 408 6.82 -17.42 -0.49
N LEU A 409 7.48 -18.54 -0.14
CA LEU A 409 6.97 -19.72 0.56
C LEU A 409 7.40 -19.65 2.02
N PHE A 410 6.46 -19.79 2.95
CA PHE A 410 6.73 -19.90 4.40
C PHE A 410 6.12 -21.18 4.97
N LEU A 411 6.66 -21.70 6.08
CA LEU A 411 6.24 -22.95 6.71
C LEU A 411 5.06 -22.75 7.67
N VAL A 412 3.99 -23.52 7.47
CA VAL A 412 2.77 -23.44 8.31
C VAL A 412 2.40 -24.78 8.97
N GLY A 413 1.80 -24.71 10.16
CA GLY A 413 1.40 -25.85 10.98
C GLY A 413 2.58 -26.48 11.73
N GLU A 414 2.26 -27.32 12.71
CA GLU A 414 3.24 -28.15 13.45
C GLU A 414 4.06 -29.06 12.52
N GLN A 415 3.59 -29.25 11.28
CA GLN A 415 4.14 -30.12 10.25
C GLN A 415 4.85 -29.40 9.09
N MET A 416 4.87 -28.06 9.12
CA MET A 416 5.70 -27.17 8.30
C MET A 416 5.49 -27.28 6.77
N VAL A 417 4.53 -26.52 6.21
CA VAL A 417 4.02 -26.66 4.80
C VAL A 417 3.97 -25.29 4.00
N PRO A 418 4.21 -25.20 2.65
CA PRO A 418 4.46 -23.91 1.91
C PRO A 418 3.55 -23.43 0.70
N THR A 419 3.33 -22.09 0.47
CA THR A 419 2.58 -21.47 -0.72
C THR A 419 3.01 -20.01 -1.19
N HIS A 420 2.69 -19.50 -2.43
CA HIS A 420 3.27 -18.25 -3.08
C HIS A 420 2.33 -17.34 -3.98
N ASN A 421 2.79 -16.49 -4.97
CA ASN A 421 1.97 -15.48 -5.74
C ASN A 421 2.32 -15.06 -7.25
N THR A 422 1.39 -14.32 -7.91
CA THR A 422 1.44 -13.43 -9.15
C THR A 422 1.56 -14.01 -10.61
N ASP A 423 0.87 -13.40 -11.62
CA ASP A 423 0.57 -14.06 -12.92
C ASP A 423 0.57 -13.32 -14.30
N ALA A 424 0.46 -11.98 -14.44
CA ALA A 424 0.06 -11.35 -15.73
C ALA A 424 1.03 -11.52 -16.93
N ILE A 425 2.29 -11.08 -16.82
CA ILE A 425 3.31 -11.09 -17.90
C ILE A 425 3.54 -12.47 -18.52
N ILE A 426 3.30 -13.53 -17.74
CA ILE A 426 3.45 -14.92 -18.16
C ILE A 426 2.44 -15.29 -19.26
N ASN A 427 1.31 -14.56 -19.41
CA ASN A 427 0.39 -14.72 -20.54
C ASN A 427 0.99 -14.18 -21.84
N TRP A 428 1.62 -13.00 -21.78
CA TRP A 428 2.27 -12.39 -22.94
C TRP A 428 3.48 -13.19 -23.41
N MET A 429 4.30 -13.67 -22.48
CA MET A 429 5.37 -14.63 -22.76
C MET A 429 4.81 -15.92 -23.42
N ALA A 430 3.73 -16.50 -22.90
CA ALA A 430 3.10 -17.70 -23.47
C ALA A 430 2.55 -17.45 -24.89
N HIS A 431 1.87 -16.33 -25.11
CA HIS A 431 1.38 -15.90 -26.41
C HIS A 431 2.54 -15.70 -27.39
N THR A 432 3.60 -15.01 -27.00
CA THR A 432 4.78 -14.77 -27.85
C THR A 432 5.39 -16.12 -28.27
N ILE A 433 5.61 -17.05 -27.34
CA ILE A 433 6.19 -18.38 -27.63
C ILE A 433 5.35 -19.19 -28.63
N LYS A 434 4.02 -19.05 -28.64
CA LYS A 434 3.11 -19.94 -29.38
C LYS A 434 2.42 -19.33 -30.61
N CYS A 435 2.08 -18.06 -30.54
CA CYS A 435 1.19 -17.36 -31.47
C CYS A 435 1.94 -16.25 -32.24
N SER A 436 2.86 -15.53 -31.58
CA SER A 436 3.60 -14.41 -32.18
C SER A 436 5.11 -14.49 -31.87
N PRO A 437 5.85 -15.50 -32.41
CA PRO A 437 7.26 -15.72 -32.05
C PRO A 437 8.17 -14.54 -32.37
N ALA A 438 8.77 -13.98 -31.33
CA ALA A 438 9.75 -12.91 -31.37
C ALA A 438 10.67 -13.02 -30.14
N ASP A 439 11.89 -12.54 -30.25
CA ASP A 439 12.80 -12.48 -29.09
C ASP A 439 12.20 -11.59 -27.99
N PHE A 440 12.38 -12.03 -26.74
CA PHE A 440 11.74 -11.46 -25.56
C PHE A 440 12.77 -11.25 -24.44
N ILE A 441 12.79 -10.07 -23.82
CA ILE A 441 13.57 -9.84 -22.58
C ILE A 441 12.64 -9.46 -21.42
N LEU A 442 12.83 -10.12 -20.29
CA LEU A 442 12.19 -9.79 -19.01
C LEU A 442 13.24 -9.26 -18.02
N TYR A 443 13.18 -7.97 -17.71
CA TYR A 443 13.96 -7.33 -16.66
C TYR A 443 13.26 -7.48 -15.30
N GLN A 444 13.91 -8.17 -14.37
CA GLN A 444 13.58 -8.18 -12.94
C GLN A 444 14.46 -7.17 -12.19
N THR A 445 14.07 -6.78 -10.97
CA THR A 445 14.78 -5.78 -10.14
C THR A 445 16.22 -6.16 -9.80
N SER A 446 16.57 -7.45 -9.77
CA SER A 446 17.95 -7.93 -9.59
C SER A 446 18.17 -9.30 -10.25
N GLN A 447 19.45 -9.69 -10.41
CA GLN A 447 19.85 -10.99 -10.96
C GLN A 447 19.26 -12.18 -10.18
N THR A 448 19.15 -12.06 -8.86
CA THR A 448 18.52 -13.06 -7.98
C THR A 448 17.06 -13.24 -8.38
N VAL A 449 16.29 -12.15 -8.42
CA VAL A 449 14.87 -12.18 -8.80
C VAL A 449 14.68 -12.69 -10.25
N ALA A 450 15.60 -12.38 -11.18
CA ALA A 450 15.62 -12.95 -12.54
C ALA A 450 15.76 -14.49 -12.55
N ARG A 451 16.71 -15.03 -11.77
CA ARG A 451 16.89 -16.49 -11.58
C ARG A 451 15.62 -17.13 -11.02
N ASP A 452 15.00 -16.46 -10.07
CA ASP A 452 13.88 -17.01 -9.29
C ASP A 452 12.58 -16.97 -10.10
N PHE A 453 12.33 -15.88 -10.83
CA PHE A 453 11.23 -15.80 -11.80
C PHE A 453 11.37 -16.89 -12.88
N SER A 454 12.59 -17.15 -13.38
CA SER A 454 12.83 -18.25 -14.31
C SER A 454 12.42 -19.60 -13.71
N ARG A 455 13.05 -20.00 -12.60
CA ARG A 455 12.85 -21.31 -11.96
C ARG A 455 11.44 -21.54 -11.41
N ARG A 456 10.76 -20.47 -10.97
CA ARG A 456 9.46 -20.55 -10.27
C ARG A 456 8.27 -20.14 -11.14
N ARG A 457 8.47 -19.48 -12.28
CA ARG A 457 7.37 -19.02 -13.14
C ARG A 457 7.52 -19.49 -14.58
N VAL A 458 8.67 -19.24 -15.20
CA VAL A 458 8.95 -19.64 -16.60
C VAL A 458 8.98 -21.17 -16.73
N ASP A 459 9.77 -21.84 -15.90
CA ASP A 459 9.84 -23.31 -15.86
C ASP A 459 8.51 -23.97 -15.46
N ARG A 460 7.59 -23.24 -14.80
CA ARG A 460 6.23 -23.71 -14.48
C ARG A 460 5.28 -23.54 -15.66
N LEU A 461 5.35 -22.41 -16.39
CA LEU A 461 4.62 -22.19 -17.63
C LEU A 461 4.87 -23.34 -18.60
N PHE A 462 6.13 -23.63 -18.92
CA PHE A 462 6.49 -24.68 -19.88
C PHE A 462 6.09 -26.07 -19.38
N ARG A 463 6.20 -26.33 -18.07
CA ARG A 463 5.80 -27.60 -17.47
C ARG A 463 4.29 -27.88 -17.56
N TYR A 464 3.45 -26.85 -17.47
CA TYR A 464 2.02 -27.05 -17.24
C TYR A 464 1.11 -26.59 -18.38
N SER A 465 1.59 -25.69 -19.24
CA SER A 465 0.91 -25.28 -20.48
C SER A 465 1.52 -26.07 -21.65
N PRO A 466 1.01 -27.26 -22.02
CA PRO A 466 1.81 -28.24 -22.79
C PRO A 466 2.09 -27.77 -24.21
N GLU A 467 1.20 -26.97 -24.78
CA GLU A 467 1.37 -26.38 -26.12
C GLU A 467 2.48 -25.33 -26.18
N ILE A 468 2.79 -24.70 -25.03
CA ILE A 468 3.91 -23.76 -24.85
C ILE A 468 5.20 -24.55 -24.61
N GLY A 469 5.17 -25.52 -23.69
CA GLY A 469 6.33 -26.38 -23.38
C GLY A 469 6.84 -27.18 -24.59
N LYS A 470 5.96 -27.58 -25.51
CA LYS A 470 6.32 -28.19 -26.81
C LYS A 470 7.17 -27.30 -27.73
N GLN A 471 7.24 -25.99 -27.48
CA GLN A 471 8.08 -25.08 -28.28
C GLN A 471 9.51 -24.99 -27.74
N LEU A 472 9.80 -25.46 -26.53
CA LEU A 472 11.16 -25.38 -25.94
C LEU A 472 12.09 -26.37 -26.65
N MET A 473 13.31 -25.94 -27.00
CA MET A 473 14.28 -26.81 -27.70
C MET A 473 14.83 -27.90 -26.77
N SER A 474 14.84 -29.14 -27.25
CA SER A 474 15.31 -30.32 -26.49
C SER A 474 16.85 -30.53 -26.54
N ARG A 475 17.64 -29.45 -26.61
CA ARG A 475 19.10 -29.50 -26.72
C ARG A 475 19.72 -29.05 -25.39
N GLY A 476 20.80 -29.71 -24.95
CA GLY A 476 21.34 -29.51 -23.59
C GLY A 476 21.91 -28.13 -23.29
N ASP A 477 22.16 -27.33 -24.33
CA ASP A 477 22.63 -25.94 -24.35
C ASP A 477 21.48 -24.91 -24.37
N ALA A 478 20.23 -25.35 -24.60
CA ALA A 478 19.12 -24.48 -25.01
C ALA A 478 18.14 -24.05 -23.89
N ASP A 479 18.27 -24.61 -22.69
CA ASP A 479 17.37 -24.37 -21.54
C ASP A 479 18.18 -23.98 -20.30
N ASN A 480 18.63 -22.72 -20.25
CA ASN A 480 19.46 -22.19 -19.16
C ASN A 480 18.62 -21.49 -18.09
N VAL A 481 19.27 -20.98 -17.03
CA VAL A 481 18.59 -20.18 -16.00
C VAL A 481 18.11 -18.85 -16.56
N PHE A 482 18.93 -18.16 -17.35
CA PHE A 482 18.62 -16.82 -17.86
C PHE A 482 18.16 -16.82 -19.32
N ASP A 483 18.59 -17.78 -20.15
CA ASP A 483 18.22 -17.84 -21.57
C ASP A 483 17.48 -19.15 -21.92
N LYS A 484 16.35 -19.04 -22.63
CA LYS A 484 15.53 -20.15 -23.12
C LYS A 484 15.37 -20.05 -24.64
N HIS A 485 15.73 -21.10 -25.38
CA HIS A 485 15.60 -21.12 -26.85
C HIS A 485 14.45 -22.03 -27.31
N PHE A 486 13.74 -21.59 -28.35
CA PHE A 486 12.52 -22.26 -28.82
C PHE A 486 12.65 -22.73 -30.28
N THR A 487 11.85 -23.73 -30.65
CA THR A 487 11.86 -24.39 -31.98
C THR A 487 11.46 -23.47 -33.14
N SER A 488 10.89 -22.29 -32.82
CA SER A 488 10.63 -21.19 -33.76
C SER A 488 11.88 -20.32 -34.05
N GLY A 489 12.98 -20.53 -33.34
CA GLY A 489 14.23 -19.76 -33.45
C GLY A 489 14.34 -18.59 -32.46
N MET A 490 13.26 -18.21 -31.77
CA MET A 490 13.27 -17.13 -30.79
C MET A 490 14.01 -17.51 -29.49
N MET A 491 14.45 -16.48 -28.77
CA MET A 491 15.06 -16.55 -27.44
C MET A 491 14.26 -15.72 -26.43
N LEU A 492 14.06 -16.27 -25.23
CA LEU A 492 13.60 -15.55 -24.04
C LEU A 492 14.80 -15.37 -23.10
N THR A 493 15.17 -14.13 -22.80
CA THR A 493 16.21 -13.79 -21.82
C THR A 493 15.57 -13.18 -20.56
N LEU A 494 16.03 -13.59 -19.38
CA LEU A 494 15.72 -12.98 -18.09
C LEU A 494 16.97 -12.21 -17.60
N SER A 495 16.79 -10.92 -17.34
CA SER A 495 17.86 -9.96 -17.12
C SER A 495 17.53 -8.99 -15.97
N TRP A 496 18.41 -8.03 -15.67
CA TRP A 496 18.32 -7.11 -14.53
C TRP A 496 18.95 -5.74 -14.88
N PRO A 497 18.55 -4.64 -14.22
CA PRO A 497 18.92 -3.28 -14.63
C PRO A 497 20.41 -2.94 -14.35
N THR A 498 21.23 -3.01 -15.39
CA THR A 498 22.61 -2.46 -15.46
C THR A 498 22.87 -1.94 -16.87
N ILE A 499 23.85 -1.04 -17.09
CA ILE A 499 24.18 -0.54 -18.45
C ILE A 499 24.38 -1.71 -19.44
N ASN A 500 25.23 -2.68 -19.10
CA ASN A 500 25.59 -3.77 -20.01
C ASN A 500 24.36 -4.58 -20.47
N GLU A 501 23.50 -4.91 -19.51
CA GLU A 501 22.28 -5.67 -19.78
C GLU A 501 21.22 -4.87 -20.56
N LEU A 502 21.10 -3.57 -20.30
CA LEU A 502 20.13 -2.67 -20.95
C LEU A 502 20.60 -2.13 -22.31
N SER A 503 21.91 -2.05 -22.57
CA SER A 503 22.49 -1.64 -23.86
C SER A 503 22.76 -2.80 -24.83
N GLY A 504 23.04 -4.00 -24.34
CA GLY A 504 23.79 -5.00 -25.10
C GLY A 504 23.18 -5.64 -26.37
N ARG A 505 21.85 -5.67 -26.58
CA ARG A 505 21.22 -6.40 -27.73
C ARG A 505 19.90 -5.76 -28.21
N PRO A 506 19.65 -5.62 -29.53
CA PRO A 506 18.34 -5.21 -30.04
C PRO A 506 17.33 -6.36 -29.94
N VAL A 507 16.16 -6.12 -29.33
CA VAL A 507 15.09 -7.11 -29.14
C VAL A 507 13.71 -6.46 -29.24
N GLY A 508 12.76 -7.11 -29.90
CA GLY A 508 11.43 -6.57 -30.21
C GLY A 508 10.43 -6.56 -29.04
N LYS A 509 10.43 -7.58 -28.17
CA LYS A 509 9.51 -7.67 -27.02
C LYS A 509 10.29 -7.49 -25.71
N VAL A 510 9.92 -6.52 -24.88
CA VAL A 510 10.62 -6.22 -23.62
C VAL A 510 9.63 -5.97 -22.48
N ALA A 511 9.92 -6.48 -21.29
CA ALA A 511 9.12 -6.31 -20.08
C ALA A 511 9.98 -5.86 -18.89
N LEU A 512 9.45 -4.99 -18.03
CA LEU A 512 10.04 -4.56 -16.75
C LEU A 512 8.99 -4.76 -15.64
N THR A 513 9.41 -5.29 -14.48
CA THR A 513 8.51 -5.64 -13.35
C THR A 513 8.95 -5.00 -12.05
N ASP A 514 8.01 -4.67 -11.16
CA ASP A 514 8.29 -3.84 -9.98
C ASP A 514 9.11 -2.59 -10.40
N TYR A 515 8.69 -1.90 -11.46
CA TYR A 515 9.49 -0.84 -12.11
C TYR A 515 9.95 0.26 -11.12
N ASP A 516 9.13 0.64 -10.13
CA ASP A 516 9.47 1.67 -9.14
C ASP A 516 10.45 1.17 -8.05
N ARG A 517 10.89 -0.09 -8.15
CA ARG A 517 11.99 -0.67 -7.36
C ARG A 517 13.30 -0.77 -8.16
N MET A 518 13.31 -0.36 -9.43
CA MET A 518 14.53 -0.18 -10.20
C MET A 518 15.11 1.23 -9.98
N PRO A 519 16.43 1.46 -10.12
CA PRO A 519 16.98 2.81 -10.00
C PRO A 519 16.45 3.73 -11.12
N GLU A 520 16.01 4.95 -10.76
CA GLU A 520 15.40 5.92 -11.69
C GLU A 520 16.33 6.33 -12.85
N ASN A 521 17.64 6.24 -12.62
CA ASN A 521 18.68 6.45 -13.62
C ASN A 521 19.73 5.33 -13.47
N ILE A 522 19.95 4.58 -14.54
CA ILE A 522 20.95 3.51 -14.58
C ILE A 522 22.32 4.11 -14.88
N ASP A 523 23.14 4.22 -13.83
CA ASP A 523 24.55 4.66 -13.86
C ASP A 523 24.80 6.02 -14.56
N GLY A 524 23.75 6.82 -14.75
CA GLY A 524 23.79 8.14 -15.39
C GLY A 524 23.23 8.20 -16.81
N GLU A 525 22.98 7.07 -17.49
CA GLU A 525 22.58 7.04 -18.90
C GLU A 525 21.07 7.30 -19.17
N GLY A 526 20.22 7.16 -18.17
CA GLY A 526 18.77 7.39 -18.27
C GLY A 526 17.89 6.34 -17.58
N SER A 527 16.58 6.45 -17.78
CA SER A 527 15.60 5.58 -17.12
C SER A 527 15.68 4.13 -17.62
N PRO A 528 15.37 3.12 -16.78
CA PRO A 528 15.38 1.73 -17.21
C PRO A 528 14.42 1.47 -18.39
N TYR A 529 13.27 2.16 -18.40
CA TYR A 529 12.27 2.04 -19.47
C TYR A 529 12.77 2.64 -20.79
N ASP A 530 13.39 3.82 -20.78
CA ASP A 530 13.87 4.48 -21.99
C ASP A 530 15.13 3.80 -22.56
N LEU A 531 15.94 3.17 -21.72
CA LEU A 531 17.03 2.29 -22.16
C LEU A 531 16.49 0.99 -22.76
N ALA A 532 15.52 0.34 -22.09
CA ALA A 532 14.85 -0.86 -22.60
C ALA A 532 14.14 -0.61 -23.94
N ALA A 533 13.41 0.50 -24.09
CA ALA A 533 12.65 0.82 -25.29
C ALA A 533 13.53 1.05 -26.54
N LYS A 534 14.77 1.54 -26.38
CA LYS A 534 15.74 1.66 -27.49
C LYS A 534 16.03 0.30 -28.15
N ARG A 535 15.98 -0.82 -27.40
CA ARG A 535 16.26 -2.17 -27.93
C ARG A 535 15.25 -2.59 -29.01
N GLY A 536 14.01 -2.12 -28.91
CA GLY A 536 12.94 -2.37 -29.89
C GLY A 536 12.98 -1.44 -31.10
N GLN A 537 13.83 -0.40 -31.14
CA GLN A 537 13.76 0.68 -32.13
C GLN A 537 13.84 0.19 -33.59
N THR A 538 14.64 -0.85 -33.85
CA THR A 538 14.80 -1.46 -35.18
C THR A 538 13.60 -2.30 -35.63
N PHE A 539 12.73 -2.74 -34.71
CA PHE A 539 11.57 -3.60 -34.99
C PHE A 539 10.30 -2.81 -35.37
N GLY A 540 10.38 -1.48 -35.47
CA GLY A 540 9.31 -0.65 -36.06
C GLY A 540 8.01 -0.66 -35.25
N SER A 541 6.97 -1.29 -35.80
CA SER A 541 5.64 -1.49 -35.18
C SER A 541 5.40 -2.93 -34.67
N PHE A 542 6.42 -3.79 -34.71
CA PHE A 542 6.43 -5.08 -34.00
C PHE A 542 7.02 -4.96 -32.59
N ALA A 543 7.64 -3.81 -32.29
CA ALA A 543 8.26 -3.49 -31.02
C ALA A 543 7.23 -3.22 -29.92
N MET A 544 7.44 -3.76 -28.71
CA MET A 544 6.60 -3.49 -27.54
C MET A 544 7.43 -3.51 -26.25
N THR A 545 7.35 -2.44 -25.47
CA THR A 545 7.99 -2.32 -24.14
C THR A 545 6.92 -2.21 -23.04
N PHE A 546 6.80 -3.24 -22.21
CA PHE A 546 5.90 -3.25 -21.06
C PHE A 546 6.63 -2.83 -19.78
N ALA A 547 5.98 -2.02 -18.93
CA ALA A 547 6.39 -1.82 -17.54
C ALA A 547 5.19 -1.91 -16.61
N GLU A 548 5.36 -2.59 -15.47
CA GLU A 548 4.37 -2.64 -14.40
C GLU A 548 4.98 -2.39 -13.01
N SER A 549 4.21 -1.74 -12.14
CA SER A 549 4.54 -1.49 -10.73
C SER A 549 3.32 -0.99 -9.96
N SER A 550 3.32 -1.13 -8.64
CA SER A 550 2.64 -0.16 -7.76
C SER A 550 3.38 1.18 -7.79
N PRO A 551 2.71 2.34 -7.74
CA PRO A 551 3.37 3.64 -7.60
C PRO A 551 4.25 3.66 -6.33
N GLY A 552 5.55 3.88 -6.47
CA GLY A 552 6.49 3.92 -5.34
C GLY A 552 6.81 5.33 -4.85
N TYR A 553 6.63 6.35 -5.69
CA TYR A 553 7.14 7.70 -5.49
C TYR A 553 6.09 8.69 -4.99
N GLU A 554 6.53 9.64 -4.17
CA GLU A 554 5.71 10.73 -3.65
C GLU A 554 5.40 11.79 -4.71
N THR A 555 4.29 12.49 -4.56
CA THR A 555 3.91 13.58 -5.46
C THR A 555 4.81 14.81 -5.25
N SER A 556 5.61 15.17 -6.27
CA SER A 556 6.58 16.27 -6.21
C SER A 556 5.94 17.66 -6.01
N ASN A 557 4.64 17.79 -6.28
CA ASN A 557 3.82 18.93 -5.88
C ASN A 557 2.61 18.48 -5.03
N PRO A 558 2.70 18.51 -3.70
CA PRO A 558 1.60 18.16 -2.79
C PRO A 558 0.31 18.99 -2.96
N LYS A 559 0.37 20.10 -3.71
CA LYS A 559 -0.77 21.01 -3.97
C LYS A 559 -1.16 20.98 -5.45
N TRP A 560 -0.96 19.84 -6.11
CA TRP A 560 -1.45 19.57 -7.45
C TRP A 560 -2.95 19.20 -7.38
N LEU A 561 -3.77 19.96 -8.09
CA LEU A 561 -5.13 19.54 -8.45
C LEU A 561 -5.11 18.91 -9.85
N GLN A 562 -6.01 17.95 -10.07
CA GLN A 562 -6.21 17.37 -11.40
C GLN A 562 -6.75 18.44 -12.36
N PRO A 563 -6.09 18.74 -13.49
CA PRO A 563 -6.55 19.77 -14.40
C PRO A 563 -7.90 19.40 -15.03
N ALA A 564 -8.86 20.32 -15.05
CA ALA A 564 -10.17 20.10 -15.69
C ALA A 564 -10.09 19.72 -17.19
N GLY A 565 -8.99 20.05 -17.87
CA GLY A 565 -8.70 19.63 -19.25
C GLY A 565 -8.05 18.26 -19.40
N SER A 566 -7.54 17.66 -18.31
CA SER A 566 -6.85 16.36 -18.28
C SER A 566 -7.36 15.48 -17.13
N PRO A 567 -8.64 15.04 -17.15
CA PRO A 567 -9.25 14.31 -16.04
C PRO A 567 -8.68 12.89 -15.80
N HIS A 568 -7.74 12.42 -16.64
CA HIS A 568 -7.05 11.15 -16.43
C HIS A 568 -5.53 11.35 -16.18
N GLU A 569 -5.07 12.60 -16.06
CA GLU A 569 -3.68 12.93 -15.71
C GLU A 569 -3.38 12.46 -14.28
N ALA A 570 -2.22 11.83 -14.11
CA ALA A 570 -1.72 11.43 -12.80
C ALA A 570 -0.92 12.57 -12.15
N PRO A 571 -0.86 12.63 -10.81
CA PRO A 571 -0.04 13.61 -10.10
C PRO A 571 1.43 13.59 -10.56
N PRO A 572 2.14 14.72 -10.47
CA PRO A 572 3.53 14.82 -10.90
C PRO A 572 4.47 14.13 -9.89
N CYS A 573 4.63 12.82 -10.01
CA CYS A 573 5.69 12.04 -9.38
C CYS A 573 6.61 11.41 -10.45
N THR A 574 7.67 10.72 -10.04
CA THR A 574 8.51 9.90 -10.94
C THR A 574 7.95 8.47 -11.04
N GLY A 575 8.76 7.50 -11.46
CA GLY A 575 8.34 6.09 -11.58
C GLY A 575 7.25 5.81 -12.63
N ILE A 576 6.41 4.81 -12.35
CA ILE A 576 5.43 4.21 -13.25
C ILE A 576 4.34 5.21 -13.66
N LEU A 577 3.98 6.15 -12.78
CA LEU A 577 2.99 7.18 -13.08
C LEU A 577 3.52 8.28 -14.02
N ALA A 578 4.83 8.56 -13.99
CA ALA A 578 5.48 9.38 -15.01
C ALA A 578 5.42 8.72 -16.40
N LEU A 579 5.61 7.39 -16.45
CA LEU A 579 5.44 6.62 -17.69
C LEU A 579 3.97 6.57 -18.13
N TYR A 580 3.04 6.43 -17.19
CA TYR A 580 1.60 6.47 -17.47
C TYR A 580 1.18 7.80 -18.10
N ASN A 581 1.70 8.93 -17.60
CA ASN A 581 1.43 10.25 -18.14
C ASN A 581 1.94 10.48 -19.58
N ARG A 582 2.91 9.67 -20.06
CA ARG A 582 3.38 9.67 -21.46
C ARG A 582 2.43 8.91 -22.42
N GLY A 583 1.53 8.07 -21.90
CA GLY A 583 0.61 7.26 -22.70
C GLY A 583 -0.76 7.90 -22.95
N ASP A 584 -1.74 7.09 -23.36
CA ASP A 584 -3.11 7.53 -23.64
C ASP A 584 -4.04 7.64 -22.41
N ARG A 585 -3.50 7.39 -21.21
CA ARG A 585 -4.13 7.64 -19.90
C ARG A 585 -5.49 6.95 -19.76
N ARG A 586 -5.45 5.62 -19.66
CA ARG A 586 -6.62 4.77 -19.43
C ARG A 586 -6.91 4.62 -17.94
N ARG A 587 -8.17 4.88 -17.59
CA ARG A 587 -8.73 4.73 -16.23
C ARG A 587 -9.86 3.71 -16.24
N TRP A 588 -10.03 2.96 -15.17
CA TRP A 588 -10.99 1.86 -15.09
C TRP A 588 -12.32 2.32 -14.49
N PHE A 589 -13.36 2.39 -15.32
CA PHE A 589 -14.70 2.77 -14.92
C PHE A 589 -15.59 1.54 -14.75
N VAL A 590 -16.42 1.52 -13.71
CA VAL A 590 -17.44 0.48 -13.45
C VAL A 590 -18.83 1.11 -13.34
N PRO A 591 -19.92 0.41 -13.72
CA PRO A 591 -21.27 0.92 -13.53
C PRO A 591 -21.72 0.75 -12.08
N CYS A 592 -22.39 1.77 -11.52
CA CYS A 592 -23.15 1.64 -10.30
C CYS A 592 -24.33 0.67 -10.50
N PRO A 593 -24.53 -0.36 -9.65
CA PRO A 593 -25.58 -1.37 -9.82
C PRO A 593 -26.99 -0.82 -9.56
N HIS A 594 -27.12 0.41 -9.07
CA HIS A 594 -28.40 1.05 -8.74
C HIS A 594 -28.84 2.11 -9.75
N CYS A 595 -27.90 2.84 -10.39
CA CYS A 595 -28.23 3.92 -11.33
C CYS A 595 -27.54 3.79 -12.71
N ASN A 596 -26.72 2.75 -12.93
CA ASN A 596 -25.92 2.52 -14.14
C ASN A 596 -24.95 3.66 -14.54
N HIS A 597 -24.78 4.69 -13.71
CA HIS A 597 -23.73 5.68 -13.92
C HIS A 597 -22.36 5.00 -13.79
N TYR A 598 -21.50 5.20 -14.78
CA TYR A 598 -20.14 4.67 -14.82
C TYR A 598 -19.17 5.64 -14.15
N PHE A 599 -18.44 5.18 -13.13
CA PHE A 599 -17.48 5.98 -12.38
C PHE A 599 -16.19 5.18 -12.11
N GLU A 600 -15.11 5.87 -11.75
CA GLU A 600 -13.87 5.23 -11.32
C GLU A 600 -13.94 4.84 -9.82
N PRO A 601 -13.71 3.56 -9.45
CA PRO A 601 -13.56 3.15 -8.06
C PRO A 601 -12.30 3.76 -7.41
N SER A 602 -12.48 4.74 -6.54
CA SER A 602 -11.42 5.51 -5.87
C SER A 602 -11.57 5.42 -4.36
N PHE A 603 -10.47 5.51 -3.59
CA PHE A 603 -10.55 5.34 -2.13
C PHE A 603 -11.45 6.40 -1.47
N LYS A 604 -11.45 7.64 -2.00
CA LYS A 604 -12.34 8.73 -1.56
C LYS A 604 -13.84 8.52 -1.77
N TYR A 605 -14.26 7.41 -2.39
CA TYR A 605 -15.67 7.01 -2.49
C TYR A 605 -16.05 5.90 -1.52
N LEU A 606 -15.11 5.40 -0.70
CA LEU A 606 -15.44 4.50 0.40
C LEU A 606 -15.91 5.33 1.59
N ASP A 607 -17.08 5.02 2.13
CA ASP A 607 -17.62 5.56 3.37
C ASP A 607 -17.73 4.45 4.42
N TRP A 608 -17.51 4.81 5.68
CA TRP A 608 -17.59 3.97 6.87
C TRP A 608 -18.18 4.73 8.08
N GLY A 609 -18.87 5.86 7.84
CA GLY A 609 -19.55 6.65 8.86
C GLY A 609 -18.62 7.43 9.80
N GLY A 610 -17.36 7.68 9.41
CA GLY A 610 -16.38 8.41 10.22
C GLY A 610 -15.89 7.66 11.47
N ILE A 611 -16.08 6.35 11.53
CA ILE A 611 -15.72 5.51 12.67
C ILE A 611 -14.20 5.37 12.78
N SER A 612 -13.67 5.53 13.99
CA SER A 612 -12.24 5.50 14.28
C SER A 612 -11.70 4.14 14.75
N ASP A 613 -12.57 3.20 15.13
CA ASP A 613 -12.18 1.80 15.34
C ASP A 613 -12.14 1.05 14.00
N PRO A 614 -11.02 0.40 13.62
CA PRO A 614 -10.92 -0.27 12.32
C PRO A 614 -11.91 -1.42 12.14
N MET A 615 -12.29 -2.13 13.21
CA MET A 615 -13.13 -3.33 13.14
C MET A 615 -14.62 -2.97 13.12
N GLU A 616 -15.05 -1.92 13.82
CA GLU A 616 -16.41 -1.40 13.66
C GLU A 616 -16.58 -0.67 12.31
N ALA A 617 -15.57 0.08 11.85
CA ALA A 617 -15.59 0.70 10.52
C ALA A 617 -15.74 -0.33 9.40
N ARG A 618 -15.05 -1.49 9.52
CA ARG A 618 -15.10 -2.62 8.58
C ARG A 618 -16.53 -3.04 8.23
N GLU A 619 -17.39 -3.18 9.23
CA GLU A 619 -18.77 -3.67 9.09
C GLU A 619 -19.71 -2.65 8.44
N ARG A 620 -19.26 -1.41 8.25
CA ARG A 620 -20.05 -0.32 7.65
C ARG A 620 -19.52 0.16 6.29
N VAL A 621 -18.46 -0.47 5.74
CA VAL A 621 -17.84 0.00 4.49
C VAL A 621 -18.78 -0.17 3.29
N VAL A 622 -19.13 0.95 2.67
CA VAL A 622 -19.87 1.02 1.40
C VAL A 622 -19.14 1.93 0.42
N MET A 623 -19.37 1.75 -0.88
CA MET A 623 -18.89 2.68 -1.91
C MET A 623 -20.03 3.61 -2.35
N LEU A 624 -19.85 4.92 -2.17
CA LEU A 624 -20.80 5.94 -2.59
C LEU A 624 -20.69 6.19 -4.09
N CYS A 625 -21.80 6.13 -4.82
CA CYS A 625 -21.81 6.51 -6.23
C CYS A 625 -21.76 8.05 -6.39
N PRO A 626 -20.74 8.63 -7.07
CA PRO A 626 -20.57 10.09 -7.17
C PRO A 626 -21.66 10.82 -7.96
N ASN A 627 -22.56 10.11 -8.65
CA ASN A 627 -23.66 10.71 -9.41
C ASN A 627 -24.88 11.06 -8.55
N ASN A 628 -25.14 10.31 -7.48
CA ASN A 628 -26.38 10.43 -6.69
C ASN A 628 -26.33 9.76 -5.29
N GLY A 629 -25.15 9.48 -4.74
CA GLY A 629 -25.00 8.94 -3.38
C GLY A 629 -25.53 7.52 -3.17
N CYS A 630 -25.78 6.73 -4.22
CA CYS A 630 -26.19 5.33 -4.06
C CYS A 630 -25.14 4.54 -3.26
N LEU A 631 -25.58 3.86 -2.20
CA LEU A 631 -24.72 3.02 -1.36
C LEU A 631 -24.48 1.67 -2.07
N ILE A 632 -23.25 1.39 -2.46
CA ILE A 632 -22.85 0.14 -3.09
C ILE A 632 -22.16 -0.73 -2.05
N GLU A 633 -22.82 -1.81 -1.64
CA GLU A 633 -22.26 -2.81 -0.71
C GLU A 633 -21.10 -3.61 -1.35
N PRO A 634 -20.10 -4.08 -0.56
CA PRO A 634 -18.95 -4.85 -1.06
C PRO A 634 -19.29 -6.08 -1.92
N LYS A 635 -20.44 -6.73 -1.68
CA LYS A 635 -20.93 -7.86 -2.48
C LYS A 635 -21.02 -7.57 -3.98
N TRP A 636 -21.26 -6.31 -4.38
CA TRP A 636 -21.36 -5.90 -5.78
C TRP A 636 -20.01 -5.77 -6.48
N LYS A 637 -18.89 -5.68 -5.74
CA LYS A 637 -17.54 -5.42 -6.28
C LYS A 637 -17.13 -6.38 -7.42
N ALA A 638 -17.53 -7.64 -7.33
CA ALA A 638 -17.21 -8.65 -8.35
C ALA A 638 -17.95 -8.41 -9.66
N ASP A 639 -19.23 -8.01 -9.61
CA ASP A 639 -20.09 -7.90 -10.80
C ASP A 639 -19.91 -6.55 -11.51
N ILE A 640 -19.75 -5.46 -10.77
CA ILE A 640 -19.44 -4.15 -11.37
C ILE A 640 -18.10 -4.17 -12.10
N ASN A 641 -17.12 -4.96 -11.62
CA ASN A 641 -15.85 -5.18 -12.32
C ASN A 641 -16.00 -5.99 -13.61
N LYS A 642 -16.87 -7.01 -13.69
CA LYS A 642 -17.15 -7.72 -14.96
C LYS A 642 -17.73 -6.78 -16.02
N ALA A 643 -18.52 -5.80 -15.59
CA ALA A 643 -19.09 -4.76 -16.45
C ALA A 643 -18.15 -3.55 -16.67
N GLY A 644 -16.96 -3.53 -16.05
CA GLY A 644 -16.01 -2.43 -16.11
C GLY A 644 -15.32 -2.25 -17.47
N ARG A 645 -14.86 -1.03 -17.77
CA ARG A 645 -14.25 -0.64 -19.04
C ARG A 645 -13.08 0.32 -18.81
N TRP A 646 -12.05 0.22 -19.64
CA TRP A 646 -11.02 1.25 -19.73
C TRP A 646 -11.50 2.40 -20.62
N LEU A 647 -11.35 3.63 -20.15
CA LEU A 647 -11.56 4.85 -20.94
C LEU A 647 -10.23 5.59 -21.08
N ARG A 648 -9.85 5.97 -22.31
CA ARG A 648 -8.74 6.91 -22.55
C ARG A 648 -9.14 8.34 -22.19
N GLU A 649 -8.16 9.18 -21.92
CA GLU A 649 -8.40 10.61 -21.67
C GLU A 649 -9.14 11.25 -22.86
N GLY A 650 -10.20 12.01 -22.59
CA GLY A 650 -11.08 12.59 -23.63
C GLY A 650 -12.25 11.71 -24.08
N GLN A 651 -12.33 10.45 -23.64
CA GLN A 651 -13.51 9.60 -23.84
C GLN A 651 -14.54 9.77 -22.72
N LYS A 652 -15.81 9.49 -23.03
CA LYS A 652 -16.93 9.41 -22.08
C LYS A 652 -17.73 8.15 -22.34
N ILE A 653 -18.24 7.51 -21.29
CA ILE A 653 -19.08 6.32 -21.38
C ILE A 653 -20.51 6.66 -20.93
N SER A 654 -21.49 6.12 -21.66
CA SER A 654 -22.91 6.27 -21.35
C SER A 654 -23.39 5.18 -20.36
N PRO A 655 -24.54 5.35 -19.68
CA PRO A 655 -25.10 4.33 -18.79
C PRO A 655 -25.41 2.98 -19.48
N SER A 656 -25.52 2.96 -20.80
CA SER A 656 -25.65 1.74 -21.62
C SER A 656 -24.29 1.11 -22.01
N GLY A 657 -23.18 1.60 -21.45
CA GLY A 657 -21.83 1.08 -21.70
C GLY A 657 -21.20 1.49 -23.03
N VAL A 658 -21.87 2.35 -23.83
CA VAL A 658 -21.32 2.83 -25.10
C VAL A 658 -20.32 3.97 -24.85
N ILE A 659 -19.08 3.78 -25.31
CA ILE A 659 -18.00 4.78 -25.23
C ILE A 659 -18.09 5.74 -26.42
N THR A 660 -17.87 7.02 -26.16
CA THR A 660 -17.94 8.14 -27.10
C THR A 660 -16.79 9.13 -26.84
N GLY A 661 -16.57 10.08 -27.75
CA GLY A 661 -15.45 11.03 -27.69
C GLY A 661 -14.15 10.48 -28.30
N GLN A 662 -13.23 11.39 -28.64
CA GLN A 662 -11.91 11.03 -29.15
C GLN A 662 -10.94 10.85 -27.99
N GLY A 663 -10.43 9.64 -27.81
CA GLY A 663 -9.40 9.35 -26.82
C GLY A 663 -8.04 9.91 -27.22
N ARG A 664 -7.23 10.32 -26.23
CA ARG A 664 -5.84 10.75 -26.41
C ARG A 664 -5.07 9.72 -27.25
N VAL A 665 -4.35 10.21 -28.25
CA VAL A 665 -3.51 9.38 -29.11
C VAL A 665 -2.08 9.39 -28.58
N SER A 666 -1.54 8.21 -28.27
CA SER A 666 -0.12 8.05 -27.92
C SER A 666 0.41 6.70 -28.42
N ASN A 667 1.70 6.69 -28.75
CA ASN A 667 2.46 5.47 -29.05
C ASN A 667 2.63 4.58 -27.79
N ILE A 668 2.23 5.04 -26.61
CA ILE A 668 2.20 4.26 -25.38
C ILE A 668 0.73 4.12 -24.97
N ALA A 669 0.26 2.88 -24.80
CA ALA A 669 -0.96 2.61 -24.06
C ALA A 669 -0.62 2.67 -22.56
N SER A 670 -1.38 3.41 -21.76
CA SER A 670 -1.11 3.48 -20.33
C SER A 670 -2.35 3.25 -19.49
N PHE A 671 -2.23 2.39 -18.49
CA PHE A 671 -3.32 1.93 -17.64
C PHE A 671 -2.99 2.23 -16.17
N TRP A 672 -3.95 2.78 -15.44
CA TRP A 672 -3.84 2.98 -13.99
C TRP A 672 -5.09 2.43 -13.31
N LEU A 673 -4.90 1.34 -12.56
CA LEU A 673 -5.91 0.66 -11.76
C LEU A 673 -5.75 1.07 -10.29
N LYS A 674 -6.84 1.40 -9.61
CA LYS A 674 -6.85 1.69 -8.16
C LYS A 674 -7.26 0.46 -7.33
N GLY A 675 -6.85 0.45 -6.06
CA GLY A 675 -7.18 -0.55 -5.03
C GLY A 675 -8.64 -0.96 -4.98
N PRO A 676 -9.60 -0.03 -4.93
CA PRO A 676 -11.02 -0.36 -4.87
C PRO A 676 -11.51 -1.13 -6.11
N ALA A 677 -10.86 -1.00 -7.27
CA ALA A 677 -11.20 -1.77 -8.47
C ALA A 677 -10.54 -3.17 -8.49
N ALA A 678 -9.34 -3.35 -7.96
CA ALA A 678 -8.64 -4.63 -7.99
C ALA A 678 -9.47 -5.77 -7.35
N THR A 679 -9.57 -6.93 -7.99
CA THR A 679 -10.37 -8.13 -7.57
C THR A 679 -10.04 -8.62 -6.15
N PHE A 680 -8.92 -8.18 -5.61
CA PHE A 680 -7.95 -9.04 -4.95
C PHE A 680 -7.52 -8.53 -3.56
N ILE A 681 -8.07 -7.37 -3.20
CA ILE A 681 -8.09 -6.71 -1.89
C ILE A 681 -9.55 -6.28 -1.65
N SER A 682 -10.09 -6.34 -0.43
CA SER A 682 -11.48 -5.92 -0.19
C SER A 682 -11.58 -4.40 0.07
N TRP A 683 -12.79 -3.81 0.02
CA TRP A 683 -12.97 -2.40 0.38
C TRP A 683 -12.82 -2.21 1.89
N GLU A 684 -13.33 -3.17 2.63
CA GLU A 684 -13.22 -3.34 4.07
C GLU A 684 -11.75 -3.40 4.51
N GLU A 685 -10.90 -4.14 3.79
CA GLU A 685 -9.45 -4.21 4.02
C GLU A 685 -8.74 -2.87 3.73
N LEU A 686 -9.12 -2.16 2.65
CA LEU A 686 -8.54 -0.85 2.34
C LEU A 686 -8.83 0.18 3.45
N VAL A 687 -10.06 0.21 3.97
CA VAL A 687 -10.45 1.10 5.07
C VAL A 687 -9.75 0.73 6.37
N VAL A 688 -9.75 -0.56 6.76
CA VAL A 688 -9.06 -1.05 7.97
C VAL A 688 -7.58 -0.63 7.98
N LYS A 689 -6.85 -0.88 6.89
CA LYS A 689 -5.43 -0.52 6.77
C LYS A 689 -5.21 0.99 6.84
N TYR A 690 -6.07 1.77 6.18
CA TYR A 690 -5.97 3.23 6.18
C TYR A 690 -6.20 3.83 7.58
N ILE A 691 -7.23 3.38 8.31
CA ILE A 691 -7.48 3.82 9.69
C ILE A 691 -6.31 3.43 10.61
N GLN A 692 -5.78 2.21 10.49
CA GLN A 692 -4.60 1.78 11.27
C GLN A 692 -3.36 2.63 10.97
N ALA A 693 -3.14 3.00 9.71
CA ALA A 693 -2.05 3.89 9.31
C ALA A 693 -2.25 5.34 9.80
N GLU A 694 -3.49 5.86 9.83
CA GLU A 694 -3.78 7.17 10.43
C GLU A 694 -3.58 7.16 11.95
N GLN A 695 -3.94 6.07 12.63
CA GLN A 695 -3.65 5.87 14.05
C GLN A 695 -2.14 5.81 14.33
N GLU A 696 -1.34 5.10 13.51
CA GLU A 696 0.12 5.10 13.65
C GLU A 696 0.70 6.51 13.47
N PHE A 697 0.27 7.22 12.42
CA PHE A 697 0.69 8.60 12.15
C PHE A 697 0.34 9.55 13.31
N PHE A 698 -0.87 9.46 13.87
CA PHE A 698 -1.28 10.27 15.02
C PHE A 698 -0.46 9.96 16.28
N ASN A 699 -0.16 8.68 16.53
CA ASN A 699 0.56 8.24 17.73
C ASN A 699 2.09 8.45 17.67
N THR A 700 2.68 8.50 16.46
CA THR A 700 4.15 8.45 16.29
C THR A 700 4.73 9.56 15.41
N GLY A 701 3.91 10.23 14.58
CA GLY A 701 4.37 11.09 13.49
C GLY A 701 4.92 10.35 12.26
N SER A 702 5.02 9.01 12.30
CA SER A 702 5.46 8.16 11.18
C SER A 702 4.49 8.25 10.01
N GLN A 703 5.00 8.46 8.80
CA GLN A 703 4.20 8.48 7.58
C GLN A 703 4.38 7.22 6.73
N GLU A 704 5.27 6.31 7.11
CA GLU A 704 5.62 5.14 6.29
C GLU A 704 4.45 4.14 6.17
N ALA A 705 3.63 3.97 7.20
CA ALA A 705 2.40 3.15 7.12
C ALA A 705 1.35 3.75 6.17
N LEU A 706 1.15 5.08 6.20
CA LEU A 706 0.23 5.79 5.30
C LEU A 706 0.72 5.71 3.86
N LYS A 707 2.00 6.04 3.65
CA LYS A 707 2.69 5.94 2.37
C LYS A 707 2.62 4.53 1.79
N SER A 708 2.91 3.51 2.59
CA SER A 708 2.80 2.11 2.19
C SER A 708 1.36 1.76 1.77
N THR A 709 0.35 2.12 2.55
CA THR A 709 -1.06 1.82 2.25
C THR A 709 -1.53 2.51 0.97
N VAL A 710 -1.23 3.80 0.81
CA VAL A 710 -1.65 4.60 -0.36
C VAL A 710 -0.95 4.10 -1.64
N ASN A 711 0.37 3.93 -1.60
CA ASN A 711 1.17 3.43 -2.73
C ASN A 711 0.83 1.98 -3.11
N THR A 712 0.76 1.09 -2.12
CA THR A 712 0.80 -0.37 -2.33
C THR A 712 -0.59 -0.98 -2.48
N ASP A 713 -1.55 -0.52 -1.67
CA ASP A 713 -2.91 -1.10 -1.59
C ASP A 713 -3.95 -0.25 -2.34
N GLN A 714 -3.93 1.07 -2.15
CA GLN A 714 -4.81 1.98 -2.92
C GLN A 714 -4.29 2.19 -4.35
N GLY A 715 -2.99 2.00 -4.59
CA GLY A 715 -2.37 2.16 -5.91
C GLY A 715 -2.29 3.62 -6.36
N GLU A 716 -2.19 4.56 -5.42
CA GLU A 716 -2.13 6.01 -5.67
C GLU A 716 -0.80 6.59 -5.14
N PRO A 717 -0.26 7.70 -5.68
CA PRO A 717 1.01 8.24 -5.21
C PRO A 717 0.83 9.01 -3.90
N TYR A 718 1.60 8.66 -2.86
CA TYR A 718 1.50 9.32 -1.56
C TYR A 718 1.78 10.83 -1.63
N VAL A 719 1.08 11.58 -0.78
CA VAL A 719 1.21 13.03 -0.59
C VAL A 719 1.64 13.28 0.86
N PRO A 720 2.89 13.72 1.12
CA PRO A 720 3.39 13.92 2.48
C PRO A 720 2.57 14.94 3.30
N ARG A 721 2.15 14.53 4.49
CA ARG A 721 1.43 15.35 5.46
C ARG A 721 2.43 16.19 6.26
N GLY A 722 2.64 17.44 5.87
CA GLY A 722 3.50 18.39 6.60
C GLY A 722 2.93 18.72 7.99
N LEU A 723 3.78 18.71 9.02
CA LEU A 723 3.34 18.92 10.41
C LEU A 723 2.65 20.29 10.59
N GLY A 724 1.41 20.26 11.06
CA GLY A 724 0.59 21.45 11.34
C GLY A 724 -0.27 21.89 10.15
N SER A 725 -1.52 21.43 10.11
CA SER A 725 -2.60 21.84 9.18
C SER A 725 -2.18 22.11 7.72
N SER A 726 -1.56 21.12 7.06
CA SER A 726 -1.42 21.15 5.59
C SER A 726 -2.70 20.70 4.89
N ARG A 727 -3.73 21.56 4.98
CA ARG A 727 -5.01 21.47 4.26
C ARG A 727 -4.78 21.35 2.75
N LEU A 728 -5.48 20.43 2.07
CA LEU A 728 -5.35 20.23 0.63
C LEU A 728 -6.28 21.19 -0.15
N PRO A 729 -5.95 21.52 -1.41
CA PRO A 729 -6.85 22.28 -2.28
C PRO A 729 -8.17 21.55 -2.58
N GLU A 730 -8.14 20.21 -2.58
CA GLU A 730 -9.33 19.37 -2.80
C GLU A 730 -10.32 19.51 -1.63
N ASP A 731 -9.84 19.44 -0.38
CA ASP A 731 -10.65 19.67 0.84
C ASP A 731 -11.40 21.02 0.82
N LEU A 732 -10.78 22.07 0.27
CA LEU A 732 -11.38 23.40 0.14
C LEU A 732 -12.36 23.51 -1.04
N LYS A 733 -12.14 22.73 -2.11
CA LYS A 733 -13.01 22.72 -3.30
C LYS A 733 -14.25 21.86 -3.09
N ASP A 734 -14.12 20.70 -2.45
CA ASP A 734 -15.25 19.84 -2.08
C ASP A 734 -16.15 20.49 -1.00
N ARG A 735 -15.70 21.62 -0.42
CA ARG A 735 -16.46 22.53 0.46
C ARG A 735 -17.04 23.76 -0.25
N ALA A 736 -16.95 23.85 -1.58
CA ALA A 736 -17.57 24.94 -2.32
C ALA A 736 -19.09 24.81 -2.35
N ASP A 737 -19.78 25.93 -2.19
CA ASP A 737 -21.23 26.04 -2.27
C ASP A 737 -21.68 26.35 -3.72
N ASP A 738 -22.85 25.86 -4.12
CA ASP A 738 -23.59 26.41 -5.26
C ASP A 738 -24.08 27.82 -4.89
N LEU A 739 -23.39 28.84 -5.43
CA LEU A 739 -23.64 30.25 -5.18
C LEU A 739 -23.63 31.02 -6.51
N PRO A 740 -24.56 31.96 -6.74
CA PRO A 740 -24.71 32.65 -8.02
C PRO A 740 -23.45 33.46 -8.41
N GLU A 741 -23.12 33.48 -9.71
CA GLU A 741 -21.95 34.19 -10.22
C GLU A 741 -22.12 35.71 -10.13
N ARG A 742 -21.31 36.35 -9.27
CA ARG A 742 -21.27 37.81 -9.05
C ARG A 742 -22.60 38.42 -8.59
N GLU A 743 -23.42 37.66 -7.86
CA GLU A 743 -24.55 38.21 -7.09
C GLU A 743 -24.21 38.18 -5.59
N VAL A 744 -25.02 38.85 -4.76
CA VAL A 744 -24.86 38.91 -3.30
C VAL A 744 -25.81 37.89 -2.64
N PRO A 745 -25.29 36.79 -2.05
CA PRO A 745 -26.12 35.78 -1.40
C PRO A 745 -26.85 36.32 -0.16
N ALA A 746 -27.96 35.68 0.18
CA ALA A 746 -28.79 36.03 1.33
C ALA A 746 -27.97 36.17 2.63
N ASN A 747 -28.39 37.10 3.48
CA ASN A 747 -27.76 37.48 4.76
C ASN A 747 -26.37 38.13 4.73
N VAL A 748 -25.74 38.33 3.56
CA VAL A 748 -24.55 39.22 3.46
C VAL A 748 -24.93 40.65 3.86
N ARG A 749 -24.18 41.25 4.79
CA ARG A 749 -24.46 42.56 5.38
C ARG A 749 -23.64 43.71 4.80
N CYS A 750 -22.44 43.46 4.30
CA CYS A 750 -21.69 44.42 3.49
C CYS A 750 -20.69 43.74 2.56
N LEU A 751 -20.32 44.42 1.47
CA LEU A 751 -19.23 44.03 0.59
C LEU A 751 -17.95 44.80 0.90
N LEU A 752 -16.80 44.11 0.90
CA LEU A 752 -15.46 44.68 1.00
C LEU A 752 -14.62 44.21 -0.18
N ALA A 753 -13.75 45.08 -0.70
CA ALA A 753 -12.79 44.72 -1.75
C ALA A 753 -11.36 44.78 -1.23
N THR A 754 -10.55 43.82 -1.65
CA THR A 754 -9.11 43.75 -1.36
C THR A 754 -8.34 43.65 -2.66
N MET A 755 -7.15 44.24 -2.70
CA MET A 755 -6.33 44.31 -3.90
C MET A 755 -4.84 44.16 -3.60
N ASP A 756 -4.15 43.46 -4.51
CA ASP A 756 -2.70 43.38 -4.57
C ASP A 756 -2.18 44.06 -5.86
N VAL A 757 -1.03 44.72 -5.78
CA VAL A 757 -0.46 45.54 -6.87
C VAL A 757 0.70 44.82 -7.55
N GLN A 758 0.35 44.13 -8.63
CA GLN A 758 1.32 43.45 -9.46
C GLN A 758 1.94 44.39 -10.51
N GLY A 759 2.95 43.89 -11.24
CA GLY A 759 3.80 44.74 -12.09
C GLY A 759 3.08 45.32 -13.32
N ASN A 760 2.06 44.61 -13.78
CA ASN A 760 1.29 44.89 -15.00
C ASN A 760 -0.23 44.74 -14.78
N ARG A 761 -0.69 44.62 -13.52
CA ARG A 761 -2.09 44.37 -13.16
C ARG A 761 -2.37 44.68 -11.69
N TRP A 762 -3.63 44.92 -11.34
CA TRP A 762 -4.14 44.68 -9.98
C TRP A 762 -4.83 43.33 -9.93
N GLU A 763 -4.61 42.58 -8.87
CA GLU A 763 -5.44 41.44 -8.49
C GLU A 763 -6.53 41.94 -7.54
N VAL A 764 -7.80 41.60 -7.80
CA VAL A 764 -8.95 42.06 -7.03
C VAL A 764 -9.78 40.86 -6.56
N GLN A 765 -10.23 40.92 -5.31
CA GLN A 765 -11.23 40.02 -4.76
C GLN A 765 -12.26 40.84 -3.97
N VAL A 766 -13.53 40.48 -4.12
CA VAL A 766 -14.65 41.08 -3.39
C VAL A 766 -15.28 40.02 -2.51
N HIS A 767 -15.54 40.39 -1.26
CA HIS A 767 -15.99 39.50 -0.20
C HIS A 767 -17.23 40.09 0.47
N GLY A 768 -18.23 39.24 0.72
CA GLY A 768 -19.37 39.54 1.56
C GLY A 768 -19.10 39.13 3.00
N LEU A 769 -19.49 39.96 3.97
CA LEU A 769 -19.50 39.60 5.40
C LEU A 769 -20.91 39.21 5.85
N LEU A 770 -21.03 38.12 6.61
CA LEU A 770 -22.27 37.64 7.23
C LEU A 770 -22.18 37.73 8.75
N PRO A 771 -23.30 37.86 9.49
CA PRO A 771 -23.29 37.83 10.95
C PRO A 771 -22.81 36.47 11.48
N GLY A 772 -22.12 36.48 12.62
CA GLY A 772 -21.76 35.28 13.36
C GLY A 772 -22.70 35.01 14.54
N ASP A 773 -22.81 33.74 14.95
CA ASP A 773 -23.69 33.28 16.03
C ASP A 773 -23.21 33.73 17.42
N THR A 774 -21.92 34.04 17.54
CA THR A 774 -21.28 34.50 18.78
C THR A 774 -20.65 35.87 18.57
N GLN A 775 -20.82 36.78 19.53
CA GLN A 775 -20.19 38.10 19.50
C GLN A 775 -18.67 37.97 19.37
N GLY A 776 -18.07 38.70 18.42
CA GLY A 776 -16.68 38.52 18.00
C GLY A 776 -16.52 37.77 16.67
N MET A 777 -17.52 37.02 16.22
CA MET A 777 -17.46 36.23 14.98
C MET A 777 -18.29 36.85 13.84
N TYR A 778 -17.84 36.55 12.62
CA TYR A 778 -18.49 36.89 11.35
C TYR A 778 -18.02 35.89 10.29
N ASP A 779 -18.92 35.46 9.43
CA ASP A 779 -18.59 34.58 8.30
C ASP A 779 -18.22 35.41 7.06
N VAL A 780 -17.49 34.79 6.14
CA VAL A 780 -17.04 35.40 4.88
C VAL A 780 -17.55 34.58 3.70
N VAL A 781 -18.00 35.25 2.64
CA VAL A 781 -18.27 34.62 1.34
C VAL A 781 -17.51 35.37 0.23
N VAL A 782 -16.93 34.64 -0.72
CA VAL A 782 -16.30 35.24 -1.90
C VAL A 782 -17.38 35.55 -2.95
N ILE A 783 -17.39 36.78 -3.48
CA ILE A 783 -18.42 37.30 -4.40
C ILE A 783 -17.89 37.47 -5.82
N ASP A 784 -16.65 37.94 -5.97
CA ASP A 784 -16.00 38.12 -7.28
C ASP A 784 -14.48 38.08 -7.14
N ARG A 785 -13.80 37.60 -8.19
CA ARG A 785 -12.34 37.45 -8.28
C ARG A 785 -11.90 37.78 -9.70
N PHE A 786 -11.28 38.94 -9.88
CA PHE A 786 -10.91 39.44 -11.21
C PHE A 786 -9.59 40.22 -11.19
N HIS A 787 -9.11 40.64 -12.37
CA HIS A 787 -7.88 41.40 -12.54
C HIS A 787 -8.08 42.66 -13.38
N ILE A 788 -7.40 43.75 -13.04
CA ILE A 788 -7.38 44.98 -13.83
C ILE A 788 -6.06 45.01 -14.60
N GLN A 789 -6.08 44.68 -15.89
CA GLN A 789 -4.88 44.49 -16.73
C GLN A 789 -4.68 45.53 -17.85
N LYS A 790 -5.77 46.08 -18.39
CA LYS A 790 -5.75 46.97 -19.56
C LYS A 790 -6.00 48.42 -19.17
N SER A 791 -5.15 49.32 -19.66
CA SER A 791 -5.25 50.77 -19.49
C SER A 791 -6.21 51.37 -20.53
N GLU A 792 -6.75 52.56 -20.24
CA GLU A 792 -7.37 53.40 -21.28
C GLU A 792 -6.35 54.05 -22.22
N ARG A 793 -5.06 54.06 -21.84
CA ARG A 793 -3.97 54.48 -22.72
C ARG A 793 -3.84 53.48 -23.86
N ARG A 794 -3.77 53.98 -25.09
CA ARG A 794 -3.65 53.18 -26.31
C ARG A 794 -2.29 53.35 -26.99
N ASP A 795 -1.90 52.39 -27.80
CA ASP A 795 -0.75 52.49 -28.71
C ASP A 795 -1.12 53.11 -30.06
N ALA A 796 -0.18 53.09 -31.01
CA ALA A 796 -0.33 53.69 -32.34
C ALA A 796 -1.36 52.96 -33.23
N ASP A 797 -1.58 51.67 -32.99
CA ASP A 797 -2.57 50.84 -33.69
C ASP A 797 -3.97 50.95 -33.04
N GLY A 798 -4.06 51.69 -31.92
CA GLY A 798 -5.30 51.93 -31.18
C GLY A 798 -5.60 50.87 -30.13
N GLU A 799 -4.71 49.90 -29.90
CA GLU A 799 -4.90 48.83 -28.93
C GLU A 799 -4.69 49.30 -27.49
N ARG A 800 -5.43 48.71 -26.54
CA ARG A 800 -5.31 49.11 -25.12
C ARG A 800 -4.01 48.58 -24.53
N LEU A 801 -3.18 49.47 -23.98
CA LEU A 801 -1.92 49.13 -23.34
C LEU A 801 -2.12 48.34 -22.04
N TRP A 802 -1.06 47.69 -21.57
CA TRP A 802 -1.02 47.12 -20.21
C TRP A 802 -0.88 48.22 -19.16
N VAL A 803 -1.60 48.10 -18.05
CA VAL A 803 -1.44 48.99 -16.89
C VAL A 803 -0.04 48.85 -16.29
N LYS A 804 0.48 49.93 -15.71
CA LYS A 804 1.80 50.00 -15.05
C LYS A 804 1.65 50.79 -13.74
N PRO A 805 1.10 50.17 -12.67
CA PRO A 805 0.69 50.86 -11.44
C PRO A 805 1.79 51.66 -10.73
N GLY A 806 3.06 51.29 -10.92
CA GLY A 806 4.23 51.98 -10.37
C GLY A 806 4.79 53.12 -11.22
N THR A 807 4.11 53.53 -12.30
CA THR A 807 4.63 54.53 -13.26
C THR A 807 3.60 55.55 -13.71
N TYR A 808 2.35 55.14 -13.95
CA TYR A 808 1.28 56.01 -14.46
C TYR A 808 0.19 56.13 -13.39
N LEU A 809 -0.30 57.35 -13.17
CA LEU A 809 -1.30 57.64 -12.13
C LEU A 809 -2.72 57.45 -12.66
N GLU A 810 -2.94 57.76 -13.94
CA GLU A 810 -4.17 57.58 -14.69
C GLU A 810 -4.62 56.11 -14.75
N ASP A 811 -3.69 55.14 -14.69
CA ASP A 811 -4.05 53.72 -14.61
C ASP A 811 -4.81 53.38 -13.30
N TRP A 812 -4.59 54.16 -12.21
CA TRP A 812 -5.32 53.95 -10.95
C TRP A 812 -6.77 54.41 -11.01
N ASP A 813 -7.18 55.19 -12.02
CA ASP A 813 -8.58 55.62 -12.14
C ASP A 813 -9.52 54.43 -12.44
N LEU A 814 -8.98 53.38 -13.05
CA LEU A 814 -9.64 52.07 -13.22
C LEU A 814 -10.01 51.44 -11.87
N VAL A 815 -9.25 51.69 -10.80
CA VAL A 815 -9.59 51.23 -9.43
C VAL A 815 -10.79 52.00 -8.89
N THR A 816 -10.93 53.27 -9.25
CA THR A 816 -12.10 54.08 -8.90
C THR A 816 -13.36 53.53 -9.57
N GLU A 817 -13.26 53.22 -10.87
CA GLU A 817 -14.40 52.80 -11.70
C GLU A 817 -14.77 51.33 -11.47
N GLN A 818 -13.79 50.42 -11.56
CA GLN A 818 -14.02 48.97 -11.55
C GLN A 818 -14.02 48.37 -10.14
N VAL A 819 -13.72 49.15 -9.08
CA VAL A 819 -13.75 48.67 -7.69
C VAL A 819 -14.51 49.63 -6.78
N ILE A 820 -14.06 50.87 -6.57
CA ILE A 820 -14.67 51.77 -5.56
C ILE A 820 -16.14 52.09 -5.89
N ARG A 821 -16.49 52.20 -7.18
CA ARG A 821 -17.86 52.44 -7.67
C ARG A 821 -18.59 51.16 -8.10
N LYS A 822 -17.97 49.99 -8.06
CA LYS A 822 -18.61 48.73 -8.50
C LYS A 822 -19.67 48.28 -7.49
N THR A 823 -20.74 47.70 -8.02
CA THR A 823 -21.91 47.24 -7.28
C THR A 823 -22.32 45.87 -7.81
N TYR A 824 -23.06 45.09 -7.01
CA TYR A 824 -23.46 43.73 -7.33
C TYR A 824 -24.96 43.54 -7.03
N PRO A 825 -25.73 42.85 -7.88
CA PRO A 825 -27.14 42.58 -7.65
C PRO A 825 -27.35 41.66 -6.43
N LEU A 826 -28.52 41.73 -5.80
CA LEU A 826 -28.92 40.80 -4.74
C LEU A 826 -29.53 39.52 -5.33
N ALA A 827 -29.18 38.37 -4.76
CA ALA A 827 -29.65 37.05 -5.20
C ALA A 827 -31.13 36.73 -4.82
N ASP A 828 -31.91 37.72 -4.37
CA ASP A 828 -33.35 37.59 -4.12
C ASP A 828 -34.21 37.87 -5.37
N GLY A 829 -33.58 38.22 -6.50
CA GLY A 829 -34.27 38.59 -7.74
C GLY A 829 -35.00 39.94 -7.68
N SER A 830 -34.77 40.75 -6.63
CA SER A 830 -35.45 42.04 -6.44
C SER A 830 -34.99 43.16 -7.37
N GLY A 831 -33.90 42.96 -8.13
CA GLY A 831 -33.27 44.02 -8.95
C GLY A 831 -32.49 45.07 -8.15
N ARG A 832 -32.43 44.93 -6.82
CA ARG A 832 -31.61 45.76 -5.94
C ARG A 832 -30.13 45.40 -6.06
N HIS A 833 -29.26 46.36 -5.78
CA HIS A 833 -27.81 46.23 -5.80
C HIS A 833 -27.21 46.63 -4.45
N MET A 834 -26.08 46.02 -4.08
CA MET A 834 -25.22 46.44 -2.97
C MET A 834 -23.91 47.06 -3.47
N GLN A 835 -23.48 48.17 -2.88
CA GLN A 835 -22.19 48.81 -3.16
C GLN A 835 -21.06 48.36 -2.23
N ILE A 836 -19.81 48.34 -2.74
CA ILE A 836 -18.62 48.02 -1.93
C ILE A 836 -18.37 49.10 -0.86
N LYS A 837 -18.43 48.72 0.42
CA LYS A 837 -18.25 49.62 1.56
C LYS A 837 -16.88 50.31 1.54
N MET A 838 -15.83 49.53 1.34
CA MET A 838 -14.44 49.99 1.31
C MET A 838 -13.59 49.04 0.46
N ALA A 839 -12.68 49.62 -0.32
CA ALA A 839 -11.61 48.93 -1.02
C ALA A 839 -10.28 49.13 -0.27
N ALA A 840 -9.46 48.09 -0.20
CA ALA A 840 -8.13 48.17 0.37
C ALA A 840 -7.07 47.61 -0.59
N CYS A 841 -5.86 48.16 -0.55
CA CYS A 841 -4.81 47.88 -1.52
C CYS A 841 -3.46 47.75 -0.82
N ASP A 842 -2.71 46.65 -1.01
CA ASP A 842 -1.30 46.69 -0.63
C ASP A 842 -0.54 47.75 -1.43
N SER A 843 0.42 48.38 -0.77
CA SER A 843 1.27 49.43 -1.32
C SER A 843 2.77 49.08 -1.21
N GLY A 844 3.07 47.84 -0.79
CA GLY A 844 4.40 47.28 -0.68
C GLY A 844 5.01 46.82 -2.00
N GLY A 845 6.03 45.96 -1.90
CA GLY A 845 6.66 45.30 -3.04
C GLY A 845 7.50 46.20 -3.95
N LYS A 846 6.86 46.86 -4.94
CA LYS A 846 7.52 47.29 -6.19
C LYS A 846 7.90 48.78 -6.22
N LYS A 847 9.11 49.06 -6.71
CA LYS A 847 9.70 50.41 -6.83
C LYS A 847 8.78 51.34 -7.63
N GLY A 848 8.26 52.38 -6.98
CA GLY A 848 7.36 53.37 -7.56
C GLY A 848 5.89 53.23 -7.14
N VAL A 849 5.42 52.01 -6.83
CA VAL A 849 4.01 51.72 -6.49
C VAL A 849 3.53 52.54 -5.30
N THR A 850 4.25 52.51 -4.18
CA THR A 850 3.87 53.26 -2.97
C THR A 850 3.71 54.76 -3.23
N SER A 851 4.54 55.34 -4.11
CA SER A 851 4.46 56.76 -4.48
C SER A 851 3.24 57.08 -5.34
N MET A 852 2.86 56.20 -6.27
CA MET A 852 1.63 56.35 -7.07
C MET A 852 0.38 56.14 -6.22
N ALA A 853 0.37 55.11 -5.36
CA ALA A 853 -0.71 54.87 -4.40
C ALA A 853 -0.97 56.08 -3.48
N TYR A 854 0.10 56.75 -3.01
CA TYR A 854 0.02 57.97 -2.20
C TYR A 854 -0.43 59.20 -3.00
N ALA A 855 -0.21 59.24 -4.32
CA ALA A 855 -0.74 60.29 -5.20
C ALA A 855 -2.24 60.04 -5.50
N TYR A 856 -2.62 58.79 -5.76
CA TYR A 856 -3.99 58.36 -5.98
C TYR A 856 -4.89 58.59 -4.76
N TRP A 857 -4.43 58.26 -3.54
CA TRP A 857 -5.19 58.57 -2.32
C TRP A 857 -5.45 60.09 -2.16
N ARG A 858 -4.48 60.94 -2.52
CA ARG A 858 -4.68 62.41 -2.54
C ARG A 858 -5.63 62.87 -3.65
N LYS A 859 -5.73 62.15 -4.77
CA LYS A 859 -6.75 62.40 -5.80
C LYS A 859 -8.15 62.06 -5.27
N LEU A 860 -8.33 60.85 -4.72
CA LEU A 860 -9.58 60.44 -4.06
C LEU A 860 -10.00 61.36 -2.91
N LYS A 861 -9.04 62.03 -2.22
CA LYS A 861 -9.35 63.02 -1.18
C LYS A 861 -9.97 64.30 -1.75
N LYS A 862 -9.54 64.76 -2.93
CA LYS A 862 -10.16 65.89 -3.65
C LYS A 862 -11.55 65.52 -4.17
N GLU A 863 -11.74 64.27 -4.56
CA GLU A 863 -13.03 63.72 -5.05
C GLU A 863 -13.97 63.27 -3.91
N GLY A 864 -13.58 63.44 -2.64
CA GLY A 864 -14.34 62.97 -1.47
C GLY A 864 -14.29 61.46 -1.21
N LEU A 865 -13.96 60.65 -2.21
CA LEU A 865 -13.96 59.18 -2.17
C LEU A 865 -12.91 58.52 -1.25
N HIS A 866 -11.91 59.26 -0.74
CA HIS A 866 -10.85 58.72 0.13
C HIS A 866 -11.34 57.91 1.35
N GLY A 867 -12.54 58.19 1.88
CA GLY A 867 -13.14 57.42 2.98
C GLY A 867 -13.58 55.98 2.60
N ARG A 868 -13.52 55.62 1.31
CA ARG A 868 -13.77 54.27 0.78
C ARG A 868 -12.50 53.56 0.32
N PHE A 869 -11.31 54.13 0.54
CA PHE A 869 -10.04 53.56 0.05
C PHE A 869 -8.93 53.58 1.12
N LEU A 870 -8.40 52.40 1.46
CA LEU A 870 -7.38 52.20 2.48
C LEU A 870 -6.10 51.59 1.89
N LEU A 871 -4.95 52.11 2.28
CA LEU A 871 -3.65 51.53 1.91
C LEU A 871 -3.19 50.56 3.00
N LEU A 872 -2.72 49.39 2.58
CA LEU A 872 -2.15 48.34 3.42
C LEU A 872 -0.64 48.27 3.24
N LYS A 873 0.05 47.68 4.23
CA LYS A 873 1.46 47.30 4.16
C LYS A 873 1.82 46.29 5.26
N GLY A 874 2.64 45.28 4.95
CA GLY A 874 3.16 44.35 5.97
C GLY A 874 4.06 45.01 7.02
N GLU A 875 3.91 44.66 8.30
CA GLU A 875 4.76 45.10 9.41
C GLU A 875 5.84 44.05 9.73
N GLY A 876 7.11 44.46 9.74
CA GLY A 876 8.25 43.55 9.90
C GLY A 876 8.56 43.13 11.35
N SER A 877 7.81 43.59 12.34
CA SER A 877 8.04 43.27 13.76
C SER A 877 7.12 42.14 14.25
N PRO A 878 7.65 40.98 14.69
CA PRO A 878 6.81 39.89 15.22
C PRO A 878 5.94 40.30 16.42
N THR A 879 6.40 41.26 17.22
CA THR A 879 5.69 41.75 18.42
C THR A 879 4.58 42.74 18.12
N ALA A 880 4.45 43.22 16.88
CA ALA A 880 3.41 44.19 16.48
C ALA A 880 1.98 43.69 16.81
N PRO A 881 1.01 44.60 17.09
CA PRO A 881 -0.41 44.24 17.17
C PRO A 881 -0.91 43.65 15.85
N ARG A 882 -2.08 43.01 15.84
CA ARG A 882 -2.64 42.36 14.62
C ARG A 882 -2.74 43.37 13.45
N ILE A 883 -3.20 44.57 13.75
CA ILE A 883 -3.18 45.74 12.86
C ILE A 883 -2.74 47.00 13.62
N ASN A 884 -2.17 47.97 12.90
CA ASN A 884 -1.73 49.26 13.43
C ASN A 884 -1.95 50.36 12.36
N LEU A 885 -2.77 51.38 12.65
CA LEU A 885 -3.01 52.47 11.70
C LEU A 885 -1.94 53.55 11.85
N THR A 886 -1.13 53.75 10.82
CA THR A 886 -0.02 54.70 10.83
C THR A 886 -0.19 55.81 9.81
N HIS A 887 0.48 56.94 10.04
CA HIS A 887 0.47 58.11 9.17
C HIS A 887 1.93 58.44 8.78
N PRO A 888 2.56 57.66 7.89
CA PRO A 888 4.01 57.68 7.70
C PRO A 888 4.53 59.00 7.10
N ASP A 889 5.45 59.64 7.83
CA ASP A 889 6.20 60.81 7.35
C ASP A 889 7.22 60.44 6.25
N SER A 890 7.49 61.38 5.34
CA SER A 890 8.44 61.20 4.24
C SER A 890 9.89 61.29 4.74
N ALA A 891 10.52 60.14 5.00
CA ALA A 891 11.90 60.03 5.46
C ALA A 891 12.97 60.35 4.38
N ARG A 892 12.98 61.58 3.86
CA ARG A 892 14.13 62.22 3.20
C ARG A 892 14.52 63.46 4.02
N LYS A 893 15.82 63.75 4.14
CA LYS A 893 16.33 64.90 4.92
C LYS A 893 16.50 66.16 4.06
N ASP A 894 16.08 66.11 2.80
CA ASP A 894 16.60 66.94 1.73
C ASP A 894 15.49 67.81 1.09
N ARG A 895 15.45 69.05 1.58
CA ARG A 895 14.66 70.23 1.10
C ARG A 895 13.18 70.30 1.51
N MET A 896 12.72 71.55 1.66
CA MET A 896 11.46 71.94 2.30
C MET A 896 10.20 71.58 1.51
N ALA A 897 9.25 70.91 2.15
CA ALA A 897 7.80 71.08 1.94
C ALA A 897 7.04 70.58 3.19
N GLY A 898 6.11 71.38 3.72
CA GLY A 898 5.42 71.06 4.98
C GLY A 898 4.18 70.18 4.80
N ALA A 899 4.33 68.86 4.95
CA ALA A 899 3.20 67.91 4.93
C ALA A 899 3.39 66.78 5.97
N ARG A 900 2.98 67.03 7.23
CA ARG A 900 2.94 66.02 8.30
C ARG A 900 1.90 64.94 7.99
N GLY A 901 2.27 63.66 8.09
CA GLY A 901 1.38 62.50 8.28
C GLY A 901 -0.02 62.54 7.64
N GLU A 902 -0.16 62.89 6.36
CA GLU A 902 -1.47 63.11 5.75
C GLU A 902 -2.23 61.81 5.44
N ILE A 903 -1.50 60.75 5.05
CA ILE A 903 -2.05 59.55 4.42
C ILE A 903 -2.13 58.41 5.44
N PRO A 904 -3.30 57.80 5.68
CA PRO A 904 -3.44 56.62 6.52
C PRO A 904 -2.92 55.37 5.79
N VAL A 905 -2.06 54.60 6.45
CA VAL A 905 -1.59 53.29 6.01
C VAL A 905 -1.77 52.29 7.15
N LEU A 906 -2.57 51.26 6.91
CA LEU A 906 -2.76 50.17 7.86
C LEU A 906 -1.60 49.19 7.75
N LEU A 907 -0.78 49.14 8.79
CA LEU A 907 0.22 48.12 8.96
C LEU A 907 -0.44 46.85 9.51
N LEU A 908 -0.06 45.68 8.99
CA LEU A 908 -0.56 44.38 9.46
C LEU A 908 0.57 43.45 9.86
N ASN A 909 0.43 42.79 11.02
CA ASN A 909 1.31 41.70 11.44
C ASN A 909 0.90 40.44 10.68
N THR A 910 1.55 40.19 9.55
CA THR A 910 1.16 39.16 8.57
C THR A 910 1.06 37.77 9.20
N ASN A 911 1.95 37.38 10.11
CA ASN A 911 1.87 36.09 10.78
C ASN A 911 0.58 35.96 11.60
N LYS A 912 0.28 36.95 12.48
CA LYS A 912 -0.93 36.90 13.33
C LYS A 912 -2.24 36.92 12.54
N VAL A 913 -2.26 37.57 11.37
CA VAL A 913 -3.45 37.59 10.50
C VAL A 913 -3.55 36.30 9.69
N LYS A 914 -2.44 35.73 9.24
CA LYS A 914 -2.40 34.41 8.57
C LYS A 914 -2.78 33.27 9.53
N ASP A 915 -2.39 33.35 10.80
CA ASP A 915 -2.86 32.45 11.86
C ASP A 915 -4.39 32.52 12.07
N GLN A 916 -4.99 33.71 11.95
CA GLN A 916 -6.45 33.86 12.02
C GLN A 916 -7.14 33.35 10.75
N LEU A 917 -6.58 33.61 9.56
CA LEU A 917 -7.10 33.09 8.30
C LEU A 917 -7.11 31.56 8.29
N ASP A 918 -6.02 30.93 8.71
CA ASP A 918 -5.87 29.48 8.78
C ASP A 918 -6.95 28.84 9.68
N GLN A 919 -7.22 29.44 10.84
CA GLN A 919 -8.30 29.02 11.74
C GLN A 919 -9.71 29.26 11.15
N MET A 920 -9.90 30.28 10.30
CA MET A 920 -11.16 30.51 9.58
C MET A 920 -11.38 29.54 8.42
N LEU A 921 -10.30 29.05 7.80
CA LEU A 921 -10.34 28.03 6.76
C LEU A 921 -10.64 26.63 7.33
N ASP A 922 -10.17 26.30 8.54
CA ASP A 922 -10.51 25.04 9.21
C ASP A 922 -11.93 25.00 9.80
N ARG A 923 -12.66 26.13 9.85
CA ARG A 923 -14.04 26.19 10.35
C ARG A 923 -15.04 25.76 9.27
N THR A 924 -15.84 24.74 9.60
CA THR A 924 -16.89 24.15 8.75
C THR A 924 -18.32 24.47 9.23
N THR A 925 -18.47 25.09 10.40
CA THR A 925 -19.78 25.46 10.96
C THR A 925 -20.14 26.91 10.58
N PRO A 926 -21.28 27.15 9.90
CA PRO A 926 -21.78 28.50 9.63
C PRO A 926 -22.02 29.30 10.92
N GLY A 927 -21.94 30.62 10.83
CA GLY A 927 -22.00 31.55 11.97
C GLY A 927 -20.77 31.50 12.88
N GLY A 928 -19.93 30.48 12.73
CA GLY A 928 -18.76 30.19 13.54
C GLY A 928 -17.46 30.80 13.03
N GLY A 929 -17.46 31.76 12.09
CA GLY A 929 -16.25 32.31 11.46
C GLY A 929 -15.76 31.49 10.27
N MET A 930 -16.69 30.90 9.53
CA MET A 930 -16.45 30.09 8.33
C MET A 930 -16.16 30.98 7.10
N ILE A 931 -15.37 30.48 6.17
CA ILE A 931 -15.21 31.05 4.82
C ILE A 931 -15.93 30.14 3.80
N ARG A 932 -16.77 30.75 2.97
CA ARG A 932 -17.60 30.12 1.94
C ARG A 932 -17.11 30.50 0.54
N PHE A 933 -17.08 29.52 -0.37
CA PHE A 933 -16.52 29.65 -1.71
C PHE A 933 -17.55 29.22 -2.75
N PRO A 934 -17.85 30.00 -3.80
CA PRO A 934 -18.66 29.53 -4.91
C PRO A 934 -17.97 28.44 -5.74
N GLU A 935 -18.71 27.43 -6.20
CA GLU A 935 -18.20 26.35 -7.06
C GLU A 935 -17.57 26.85 -8.37
N TRP A 936 -18.08 27.96 -8.94
CA TRP A 936 -17.57 28.53 -10.19
C TRP A 936 -16.17 29.19 -10.09
N LEU A 937 -15.56 29.25 -8.90
CA LEU A 937 -14.19 29.72 -8.75
C LEU A 937 -13.18 28.74 -9.40
N PRO A 938 -12.17 29.24 -10.13
CA PRO A 938 -11.23 28.39 -10.85
C PRO A 938 -10.28 27.63 -9.90
N ASP A 939 -9.90 26.40 -10.25
CA ASP A 939 -9.05 25.50 -9.44
C ASP A 939 -7.82 26.17 -8.80
N HIS A 940 -7.18 27.12 -9.49
CA HIS A 940 -6.01 27.83 -8.99
C HIS A 940 -6.28 28.68 -7.74
N PHE A 941 -7.52 29.12 -7.52
CA PHE A 941 -7.94 29.82 -6.31
C PHE A 941 -7.74 28.94 -5.07
N PHE A 942 -8.24 27.71 -5.11
CA PHE A 942 -8.10 26.75 -4.00
C PHE A 942 -6.63 26.34 -3.78
N VAL A 943 -5.82 26.28 -4.85
CA VAL A 943 -4.36 26.09 -4.72
C VAL A 943 -3.71 27.28 -4.01
N GLU A 944 -3.99 28.52 -4.42
CA GLU A 944 -3.45 29.74 -3.80
C GLU A 944 -3.73 29.80 -2.29
N LEU A 945 -4.90 29.35 -1.83
CA LEU A 945 -5.29 29.28 -0.41
C LEU A 945 -4.52 28.26 0.44
N THR A 946 -3.69 27.40 -0.17
CA THR A 946 -2.90 26.39 0.56
C THR A 946 -1.39 26.59 0.39
N VAL A 947 -0.93 27.50 -0.48
CA VAL A 947 0.47 27.55 -0.92
C VAL A 947 1.47 27.81 0.20
N GLU A 948 1.13 28.67 1.16
CA GLU A 948 1.99 28.96 2.31
C GLU A 948 1.90 27.90 3.41
N GLN A 949 2.99 27.71 4.14
CA GLN A 949 3.11 26.77 5.27
C GLN A 949 3.97 27.41 6.38
N LYS A 950 3.93 26.86 7.59
CA LYS A 950 4.80 27.30 8.69
C LYS A 950 6.18 26.65 8.59
N ASP A 951 7.22 27.45 8.78
CA ASP A 951 8.58 26.95 9.00
C ASP A 951 8.75 26.37 10.43
N GLU A 952 9.90 25.74 10.70
CA GLU A 952 10.28 25.20 12.02
C GLU A 952 10.24 26.25 13.16
N LYS A 953 10.10 27.54 12.83
CA LYS A 953 10.08 28.68 13.75
C LYS A 953 8.68 29.34 13.79
N GLY A 954 7.67 28.66 13.26
CA GLY A 954 6.26 29.07 13.28
C GLY A 954 5.91 30.21 12.32
N ARG A 955 6.77 30.53 11.35
CA ARG A 955 6.58 31.65 10.42
C ARG A 955 5.97 31.18 9.11
N TRP A 956 5.01 31.93 8.57
CA TRP A 956 4.44 31.66 7.26
C TRP A 956 5.46 31.92 6.15
N VAL A 957 5.71 30.89 5.33
CA VAL A 957 6.65 30.89 4.20
C VAL A 957 6.01 30.29 2.96
N ASN A 958 6.43 30.78 1.78
CA ASN A 958 6.03 30.25 0.46
C ASN A 958 7.25 29.51 -0.14
N PRO A 959 7.44 28.20 0.14
CA PRO A 959 8.72 27.51 -0.06
C PRO A 959 9.12 27.33 -1.53
N LYS A 960 8.17 27.44 -2.47
CA LYS A 960 8.41 27.34 -3.92
C LYS A 960 8.14 28.65 -4.67
N SER A 961 7.90 29.75 -3.97
CA SER A 961 7.47 31.05 -4.55
C SER A 961 6.29 30.93 -5.54
N LEU A 962 5.34 30.04 -5.24
CA LEU A 962 4.14 29.82 -6.06
C LEU A 962 3.15 30.98 -5.88
N ARG A 963 2.14 31.04 -6.76
CA ARG A 963 1.03 31.98 -6.63
C ARG A 963 0.28 31.76 -5.32
N ASN A 964 0.01 32.85 -4.62
CA ASN A 964 -0.64 32.91 -3.31
C ASN A 964 -1.60 34.11 -3.22
N GLU A 965 -1.91 34.77 -4.35
CA GLU A 965 -2.59 36.06 -4.37
C GLU A 965 -3.95 36.01 -3.62
N SER A 966 -4.76 34.98 -3.80
CA SER A 966 -6.06 34.84 -3.09
C SER A 966 -5.93 34.60 -1.58
N TRP A 967 -4.80 34.06 -1.10
CA TRP A 967 -4.50 33.94 0.33
C TRP A 967 -4.18 35.30 0.94
N ASP A 968 -3.26 36.07 0.32
CA ASP A 968 -2.93 37.42 0.78
C ASP A 968 -4.14 38.38 0.68
N LEU A 969 -5.03 38.21 -0.31
CA LEU A 969 -6.28 38.97 -0.42
C LEU A 969 -7.25 38.68 0.75
N LEU A 970 -7.34 37.44 1.26
CA LEU A 970 -8.13 37.14 2.47
C LEU A 970 -7.45 37.63 3.77
N VAL A 971 -6.11 37.61 3.84
CA VAL A 971 -5.35 38.25 4.93
C VAL A 971 -5.66 39.75 4.97
N TYR A 972 -5.73 40.41 3.81
CA TYR A 972 -6.12 41.80 3.71
C TYR A 972 -7.56 42.04 4.14
N LEU A 973 -8.49 41.11 3.86
CA LEU A 973 -9.89 41.21 4.32
C LEU A 973 -9.97 41.24 5.85
N ILE A 974 -9.29 40.32 6.54
CA ILE A 974 -9.31 40.25 8.01
C ILE A 974 -8.72 41.54 8.63
N ALA A 975 -7.67 42.11 8.02
CA ALA A 975 -7.11 43.39 8.44
C ALA A 975 -8.10 44.56 8.23
N VAL A 976 -8.86 44.56 7.13
CA VAL A 976 -9.89 45.56 6.81
C VAL A 976 -11.11 45.45 7.73
N ALA A 977 -11.61 44.24 7.97
CA ALA A 977 -12.69 43.97 8.92
C ALA A 977 -12.30 44.35 10.35
N SER A 978 -11.04 44.11 10.74
CA SER A 978 -10.46 44.58 12.00
C SER A 978 -10.46 46.12 12.10
N HIS A 979 -10.07 46.82 11.03
CA HIS A 979 -10.06 48.29 11.00
C HIS A 979 -11.48 48.88 11.09
N LEU A 980 -12.46 48.25 10.43
CA LEU A 980 -13.88 48.58 10.54
C LEU A 980 -14.54 48.12 11.86
N ARG A 981 -13.78 47.41 12.72
CA ARG A 981 -14.23 46.84 14.01
C ARG A 981 -15.43 45.88 13.89
N VAL A 982 -15.49 45.07 12.83
CA VAL A 982 -16.58 44.10 12.60
C VAL A 982 -16.76 43.15 13.79
N GLU A 983 -15.66 42.71 14.40
CA GLU A 983 -15.64 41.84 15.60
C GLU A 983 -16.32 42.49 16.83
N PHE A 984 -16.57 43.80 16.83
CA PHE A 984 -17.23 44.53 17.91
C PHE A 984 -18.65 45.01 17.53
N ILE A 985 -19.18 44.56 16.39
CA ILE A 985 -20.55 44.88 15.97
C ILE A 985 -21.52 43.97 16.72
N ASP A 986 -22.52 44.59 17.34
CA ASP A 986 -23.73 43.90 17.81
C ASP A 986 -24.64 43.66 16.60
N TRP A 987 -24.75 42.40 16.17
CA TRP A 987 -25.58 42.00 15.04
C TRP A 987 -27.10 42.09 15.32
N SER A 988 -27.52 42.28 16.58
CA SER A 988 -28.91 42.55 16.96
C SER A 988 -29.29 44.04 16.86
N SER A 989 -28.31 44.94 16.95
CA SER A 989 -28.47 46.39 16.76
C SER A 989 -27.40 46.96 15.79
N PRO A 990 -27.33 46.45 14.54
CA PRO A 990 -26.24 46.74 13.62
C PRO A 990 -26.25 48.19 13.11
N PRO A 991 -25.08 48.83 12.91
CA PRO A 991 -24.98 50.08 12.17
C PRO A 991 -25.59 49.98 10.77
N SER A 992 -26.19 51.06 10.24
CA SER A 992 -26.96 51.05 8.99
C SER A 992 -26.22 50.60 7.72
N TRP A 993 -24.89 50.46 7.74
CA TRP A 993 -24.10 49.92 6.62
C TRP A 993 -23.83 48.41 6.72
N VAL A 994 -24.36 47.74 7.75
CA VAL A 994 -24.36 46.28 7.98
C VAL A 994 -25.72 45.78 8.49
N ALA A 995 -26.78 46.57 8.29
CA ALA A 995 -28.15 46.19 8.63
C ALA A 995 -28.69 45.11 7.66
N PRO A 996 -29.83 44.44 7.97
CA PRO A 996 -30.60 43.68 6.99
C PRO A 996 -30.90 44.52 5.73
N TRP A 997 -31.05 43.88 4.57
CA TRP A 997 -31.04 44.55 3.26
C TRP A 997 -32.03 45.70 3.11
N ASP A 998 -33.21 45.59 3.72
CA ASP A 998 -34.27 46.60 3.62
C ASP A 998 -33.94 47.90 4.41
N ASP A 999 -33.08 47.81 5.42
CA ASP A 999 -32.59 48.92 6.25
C ASP A 999 -31.15 49.37 5.89
N ASN A 1000 -30.51 48.71 4.91
CA ASN A 1000 -29.07 48.84 4.67
C ASN A 1000 -28.73 50.00 3.72
N ALA A 1001 -27.99 50.99 4.23
CA ALA A 1001 -27.52 52.17 3.49
C ALA A 1001 -26.48 51.87 2.37
N LEU A 1002 -26.11 50.60 2.16
CA LEU A 1002 -25.34 50.14 1.00
C LEU A 1002 -26.21 49.47 -0.08
N VAL A 1003 -27.49 49.22 0.19
CA VAL A 1003 -28.46 48.60 -0.72
C VAL A 1003 -29.36 49.68 -1.32
N PHE A 1004 -29.65 49.56 -2.62
CA PHE A 1004 -30.50 50.50 -3.36
C PHE A 1004 -31.05 49.80 -4.64
N ASP A 1005 -32.11 50.35 -5.23
CA ASP A 1005 -32.67 49.85 -6.49
C ASP A 1005 -31.86 50.36 -7.70
N ALA A 1006 -31.58 49.51 -8.69
CA ALA A 1006 -30.76 49.86 -9.85
C ALA A 1006 -31.40 50.93 -10.76
N THR A 1007 -32.72 51.12 -10.70
CA THR A 1007 -33.44 52.17 -11.43
C THR A 1007 -33.40 53.53 -10.73
N ASP A 1008 -33.07 53.54 -9.44
CA ASP A 1008 -33.05 54.71 -8.55
C ASP A 1008 -31.68 55.42 -8.65
N GLY A 1009 -31.44 56.01 -9.84
CA GLY A 1009 -30.13 56.46 -10.32
C GLY A 1009 -29.31 57.31 -9.33
N GLU A 1010 -28.13 56.78 -8.98
CA GLU A 1010 -27.11 57.39 -8.10
C GLU A 1010 -27.67 58.25 -6.94
N LYS A 1011 -28.37 57.62 -5.99
CA LYS A 1011 -28.50 58.15 -4.62
C LYS A 1011 -27.14 58.10 -3.91
N ARG A 1012 -26.21 58.97 -4.35
CA ARG A 1012 -24.90 59.21 -3.75
C ARG A 1012 -25.08 59.56 -2.28
N PHE A 1013 -24.08 59.22 -1.45
CA PHE A 1013 -24.04 59.63 -0.06
C PHE A 1013 -24.33 61.13 0.09
N GLU A 1014 -25.52 61.48 0.58
CA GLU A 1014 -25.72 62.79 1.18
C GLU A 1014 -24.76 62.88 2.36
N ILE A 1015 -23.74 63.73 2.21
CA ILE A 1015 -22.96 64.18 3.34
C ILE A 1015 -23.93 64.99 4.19
N ARG A 1016 -24.56 64.34 5.19
CA ARG A 1016 -25.29 65.01 6.27
C ARG A 1016 -24.37 66.11 6.77
N GLN A 1017 -24.67 67.36 6.42
CA GLN A 1017 -23.92 68.49 6.92
C GLN A 1017 -24.00 68.41 8.43
N LYS A 1018 -22.83 68.35 9.11
CA LYS A 1018 -22.83 68.48 10.57
C LYS A 1018 -23.63 69.73 10.90
N PRO A 1019 -24.64 69.67 11.78
CA PRO A 1019 -25.42 70.84 12.11
C PRO A 1019 -24.43 71.93 12.54
N LYS A 1020 -24.49 73.08 11.87
CA LYS A 1020 -23.74 74.26 12.29
C LYS A 1020 -24.29 74.64 13.67
N TYR A 1021 -23.60 74.21 14.72
CA TYR A 1021 -23.83 74.70 16.06
C TYR A 1021 -23.59 76.21 16.04
N ASP A 1022 -24.67 76.97 15.98
CA ASP A 1022 -24.59 78.40 16.23
C ASP A 1022 -24.26 78.59 17.71
N LEU A 1023 -22.99 78.88 17.98
CA LEU A 1023 -22.49 79.09 19.32
C LEU A 1023 -23.14 80.31 19.99
N LYS A 1024 -23.73 81.26 19.25
CA LYS A 1024 -24.58 82.31 19.84
C LYS A 1024 -25.91 81.74 20.34
N LYS A 1025 -26.52 80.83 19.58
CA LYS A 1025 -27.78 80.20 19.99
C LYS A 1025 -27.56 79.28 21.19
N LEU A 1026 -26.53 78.44 21.15
CA LEU A 1026 -26.16 77.59 22.29
C LEU A 1026 -25.80 78.42 23.55
N ALA A 1027 -25.20 79.60 23.40
CA ALA A 1027 -24.93 80.51 24.51
C ALA A 1027 -26.17 81.28 25.00
N ALA A 1028 -27.23 81.38 24.19
CA ALA A 1028 -28.52 81.95 24.59
C ALA A 1028 -29.46 80.90 25.22
N ASP A 1029 -29.33 79.64 24.82
CA ASP A 1029 -30.04 78.49 25.41
C ASP A 1029 -29.39 78.01 26.75
N LEU A 1030 -28.28 78.65 27.17
CA LEU A 1030 -27.49 78.34 28.39
C LEU A 1030 -27.40 79.54 29.37
N ALA A 1031 -28.19 80.59 29.18
CA ALA A 1031 -28.18 81.83 29.96
C ALA A 1031 -29.58 82.18 30.51
#